data_AF-A0A1E3L3G5-F1
#
_entry.id   AF-A0A1E3L3G5-F1
#
_cell.length_a   1.000
_cell.length_b   1.000
_cell.length_c   1.000
_cell.angle_alpha   90.00
_cell.angle_beta   90.00
_cell.angle_gamma   90.00
#
_symmetry.space_group_name_H-M   'P 1'
#
loop_
_entity.id
_entity.type
_entity.pdbx_description
1 polymer ?
#
loop_
_entity_poly.entity_id
_entity_poly.type
_entity_poly.pdbx_seq_one_letter_code
_entity_poly.pdbx_strand_id
1 'polypeptide(L)'
;MRKRWAIGVLAMLLAVSPTAGQVAQAENEVEAVNSKTSQSQIVNLADADATKATRSLFTYLLNNEGKDILFGHQHATTEGIGITAEDGTQSEVKRSVGDLPGVFGWDTLSLEGFEKPGVYGGAATENRDNLVKVMKSAYEQGSVLNLSSHMPNFVTGNDFYDTKGNVISHILPGGDKHADYNAFLDQVADFAHHLKDDRGQAIPVIFRPFHEQNGGWFWWGAPYRTKEEYVEIYRYTVEYLRDVKKVHNFLYAFSPGSPFNQDADTYLETYPGDDYVDILGFDTYYDGNTPTWYDAVVQDARLVAEIAEQKGKISAFTEFGYSNVKPTGTKDLQFFTKLLKALQSDPQAKKMSYMLTWANFNTDSIFVPYRDAPNGLGDHELLPDFQAFYDDPYTAFQQEVEADRPYQQKSKVAKEQPFMHIASPINNATIPLSKPTTIRVRVNEAKIAKVTYQVEGNSTEHKMKKDADGFYYVADWTPDASLAEEGTTLTVQVDLKGGQVLTQTVQLYVSDSDGTTDPWVVDLFETYKGSDELLDRAYVTAGDPNTVTLSTYGKNSGKYGLKYDYTLNSQGYTGESKNMQNSDWSGTNAVRFWMKPDGSDNKLVIQININGTSFEAYPSLHGTEAGMIEIPFTDFKPAPWDTANADKVITASSLKDVRMFSIYVNKGEDSSVTAGTLYFDDIEAYNDGSTSVPE
;
A
#
# COMPACT_ATOMS: atom_id res chain seq x y z
N MET A 1 47.72 10.55 -49.85
CA MET A 1 47.46 11.13 -51.18
C MET A 1 46.79 10.06 -52.03
N ARG A 2 45.45 10.08 -52.19
CA ARG A 2 44.68 10.55 -53.37
C ARG A 2 45.16 9.88 -54.68
N LYS A 3 44.35 9.27 -55.57
CA LYS A 3 42.90 9.43 -55.88
C LYS A 3 42.48 8.40 -56.96
N ARG A 4 41.18 8.01 -56.92
CA ARG A 4 40.16 7.90 -58.00
C ARG A 4 40.23 6.82 -59.10
N TRP A 5 39.07 6.15 -59.26
CA TRP A 5 38.46 5.64 -60.50
C TRP A 5 36.98 6.13 -60.47
N ALA A 6 36.35 6.79 -61.46
CA ALA A 6 36.08 6.48 -62.89
C ALA A 6 35.15 5.28 -63.07
N ILE A 7 34.10 5.22 -63.92
CA ILE A 7 33.36 6.09 -64.85
C ILE A 7 32.03 5.33 -65.09
N GLY A 8 30.93 6.01 -65.44
CA GLY A 8 29.65 5.38 -65.75
C GLY A 8 29.43 5.03 -67.24
N VAL A 9 28.30 4.32 -67.44
CA VAL A 9 27.43 4.22 -68.63
C VAL A 9 27.76 3.15 -69.68
N LEU A 10 26.88 2.16 -69.89
CA LEU A 10 25.90 2.11 -71.00
C LEU A 10 25.08 0.80 -70.98
N ALA A 11 23.80 0.93 -71.32
CA ALA A 11 22.77 -0.11 -71.33
C ALA A 11 22.76 -0.97 -72.61
N MET A 12 22.22 -2.19 -72.51
CA MET A 12 21.57 -2.89 -73.62
C MET A 12 20.28 -3.58 -73.12
N LEU A 13 19.17 -3.20 -73.74
CA LEU A 13 17.86 -3.83 -73.63
C LEU A 13 17.82 -5.17 -74.37
N LEU A 14 17.19 -6.17 -73.76
CA LEU A 14 16.49 -7.24 -74.48
C LEU A 14 15.15 -7.47 -73.76
N ALA A 15 14.07 -7.29 -74.52
CA ALA A 15 12.70 -7.40 -74.07
C ALA A 15 12.25 -8.86 -73.97
N VAL A 16 11.62 -9.21 -72.86
CA VAL A 16 10.60 -10.26 -72.77
C VAL A 16 9.48 -9.71 -71.88
N SER A 17 8.29 -9.56 -72.46
CA SER A 17 7.08 -9.10 -71.79
C SER A 17 6.54 -10.18 -70.83
N PRO A 18 6.09 -9.83 -69.62
CA PRO A 18 5.08 -10.59 -68.92
C PRO A 18 3.71 -9.90 -68.99
N THR A 19 2.72 -10.77 -69.10
CA THR A 19 1.28 -10.63 -69.17
C THR A 19 0.65 -9.80 -68.05
N ALA A 20 -0.52 -9.20 -68.37
CA ALA A 20 -1.38 -8.36 -67.53
C ALA A 20 -2.07 -9.10 -66.35
N GLY A 21 -1.37 -10.04 -65.70
CA GLY A 21 -1.88 -10.83 -64.57
C GLY A 21 -1.21 -10.53 -63.22
N GLN A 22 -0.19 -9.67 -63.17
CA GLN A 22 0.58 -9.41 -61.94
C GLN A 22 0.45 -7.98 -61.38
N VAL A 23 -0.28 -7.08 -62.05
CA VAL A 23 -0.52 -5.72 -61.53
C VAL A 23 -1.82 -5.65 -60.70
N ALA A 24 -2.80 -6.52 -60.96
CA ALA A 24 -4.06 -6.56 -60.19
C ALA A 24 -3.97 -7.30 -58.84
N GLN A 25 -2.86 -7.97 -58.54
CA GLN A 25 -2.61 -8.60 -57.23
C GLN A 25 -1.85 -7.66 -56.27
N ALA A 26 -1.07 -6.70 -56.78
CA ALA A 26 -0.36 -5.74 -55.96
C ALA A 26 -1.24 -4.55 -55.50
N GLU A 27 -2.31 -4.23 -56.23
CA GLU A 27 -3.28 -3.19 -55.81
C GLU A 27 -4.36 -3.74 -54.88
N ASN A 28 -4.66 -5.04 -54.91
CA ASN A 28 -5.59 -5.68 -53.95
C ASN A 28 -4.92 -6.16 -52.65
N GLU A 29 -3.59 -6.20 -52.56
CA GLU A 29 -2.88 -6.45 -51.29
C GLU A 29 -2.61 -5.17 -50.48
N VAL A 30 -2.78 -3.98 -51.07
CA VAL A 30 -2.66 -2.69 -50.36
C VAL A 30 -4.02 -2.18 -49.86
N GLU A 31 -5.15 -2.65 -50.42
CA GLU A 31 -6.50 -2.40 -49.87
C GLU A 31 -7.00 -3.49 -48.90
N ALA A 32 -6.27 -4.59 -48.71
CA ALA A 32 -6.63 -5.66 -47.76
C ALA A 32 -6.02 -5.50 -46.34
N VAL A 33 -5.29 -4.40 -46.08
CA VAL A 33 -4.75 -4.09 -44.73
C VAL A 33 -5.66 -3.16 -43.91
N ASN A 34 -6.78 -2.70 -44.49
CA ASN A 34 -7.72 -1.80 -43.81
C ASN A 34 -9.06 -2.45 -43.40
N SER A 35 -9.07 -3.77 -43.17
CA SER A 35 -10.11 -4.42 -42.38
C SER A 35 -9.52 -5.28 -41.26
N LYS A 36 -8.74 -4.65 -40.36
CA LYS A 36 -8.69 -5.16 -38.99
C LYS A 36 -10.09 -4.96 -38.41
N THR A 37 -10.94 -5.98 -38.53
CA THR A 37 -11.98 -6.20 -37.54
C THR A 37 -11.35 -6.00 -36.17
N SER A 38 -11.75 -4.91 -35.50
CA SER A 38 -11.43 -4.61 -34.10
C SER A 38 -11.75 -5.86 -33.28
N GLN A 39 -10.74 -6.68 -33.01
CA GLN A 39 -10.86 -7.68 -31.97
C GLN A 39 -10.81 -6.89 -30.68
N SER A 40 -11.95 -6.79 -29.98
CA SER A 40 -12.01 -6.14 -28.68
C SER A 40 -10.98 -6.79 -27.74
N GLN A 41 -10.10 -5.97 -27.15
CA GLN A 41 -9.13 -6.39 -26.15
C GLN A 41 -9.82 -7.17 -25.02
N ILE A 42 -9.18 -8.23 -24.54
CA ILE A 42 -9.62 -8.97 -23.35
C ILE A 42 -8.90 -8.36 -22.14
N VAL A 43 -9.66 -7.91 -21.14
CA VAL A 43 -9.16 -7.30 -19.90
C VAL A 43 -9.49 -8.20 -18.71
N ASN A 44 -8.61 -8.27 -17.71
CA ASN A 44 -8.79 -9.06 -16.50
C ASN A 44 -8.99 -8.15 -15.29
N LEU A 45 -10.25 -7.98 -14.88
CA LEU A 45 -10.64 -7.13 -13.75
C LEU A 45 -10.82 -7.97 -12.49
N ALA A 46 -10.66 -7.33 -11.33
CA ALA A 46 -11.03 -7.90 -10.03
C ALA A 46 -12.54 -8.17 -9.89
N ASP A 47 -13.38 -7.52 -10.69
CA ASP A 47 -14.80 -7.85 -10.83
C ASP A 47 -15.13 -8.20 -12.29
N ALA A 48 -15.32 -9.49 -12.58
CA ALA A 48 -15.72 -9.92 -13.92
C ALA A 48 -17.12 -9.44 -14.33
N ASP A 49 -17.98 -9.14 -13.36
CA ASP A 49 -19.34 -8.63 -13.55
C ASP A 49 -19.41 -7.10 -13.55
N ALA A 50 -18.25 -6.42 -13.53
CA ALA A 50 -18.15 -4.96 -13.56
C ALA A 50 -19.00 -4.36 -14.68
N THR A 51 -19.62 -3.22 -14.39
CA THR A 51 -20.51 -2.53 -15.33
C THR A 51 -19.78 -2.18 -16.63
N LYS A 52 -20.51 -1.93 -17.71
CA LYS A 52 -19.91 -1.51 -18.99
C LYS A 52 -19.04 -0.25 -18.83
N ALA A 53 -19.48 0.72 -18.03
CA ALA A 53 -18.75 1.96 -17.81
C ALA A 53 -17.45 1.69 -17.02
N THR A 54 -17.48 0.83 -16.00
CA THR A 54 -16.31 0.48 -15.19
C THR A 54 -15.25 -0.26 -16.00
N ARG A 55 -15.67 -1.22 -16.82
CA ARG A 55 -14.78 -1.92 -17.76
C ARG A 55 -14.21 -0.99 -18.82
N SER A 56 -15.02 -0.03 -19.27
CA SER A 56 -14.57 1.00 -20.17
C SER A 56 -13.50 1.86 -19.53
N LEU A 57 -13.69 2.30 -18.28
CA LEU A 57 -12.71 3.09 -17.54
C LEU A 57 -11.37 2.34 -17.42
N PHE A 58 -11.41 1.07 -17.02
CA PHE A 58 -10.20 0.24 -16.98
C PHE A 58 -9.50 0.19 -18.35
N THR A 59 -10.27 -0.05 -19.40
CA THR A 59 -9.75 -0.14 -20.77
C THR A 59 -9.20 1.20 -21.27
N TYR A 60 -9.80 2.31 -20.84
CA TYR A 60 -9.33 3.66 -21.16
C TYR A 60 -7.97 3.90 -20.53
N LEU A 61 -7.85 3.72 -19.21
CA LEU A 61 -6.60 3.94 -18.48
C LEU A 61 -5.48 3.07 -19.07
N LEU A 62 -5.73 1.78 -19.24
CA LEU A 62 -4.76 0.84 -19.82
C LEU A 62 -4.32 1.24 -21.25
N ASN A 63 -5.24 1.71 -22.10
CA ASN A 63 -4.90 2.13 -23.46
C ASN A 63 -4.25 3.51 -23.53
N ASN A 64 -4.24 4.25 -22.42
CA ASN A 64 -3.71 5.60 -22.34
C ASN A 64 -2.29 5.66 -21.80
N GLU A 65 -1.81 4.59 -21.17
CA GLU A 65 -0.43 4.45 -20.68
C GLU A 65 0.61 4.89 -21.74
N GLY A 66 1.50 5.80 -21.34
CA GLY A 66 2.57 6.32 -22.20
C GLY A 66 2.18 7.45 -23.16
N LYS A 67 0.89 7.72 -23.36
CA LYS A 67 0.40 8.79 -24.26
C LYS A 67 0.33 10.13 -23.54
N ASP A 68 -0.37 10.16 -22.43
CA ASP A 68 -0.51 11.28 -21.50
C ASP A 68 -0.74 10.73 -20.08
N ILE A 69 -0.59 11.58 -19.08
CA ILE A 69 -0.85 11.28 -17.67
C ILE A 69 -1.96 12.17 -17.16
N LEU A 70 -3.05 11.56 -16.68
CA LEU A 70 -4.17 12.33 -16.14
C LEU A 70 -3.75 12.99 -14.82
N PHE A 71 -3.90 14.31 -14.75
CA PHE A 71 -3.69 15.04 -13.50
C PHE A 71 -4.91 14.92 -12.59
N GLY A 72 -4.68 14.57 -11.34
CA GLY A 72 -5.69 14.41 -10.30
C GLY A 72 -5.50 15.34 -9.12
N HIS A 73 -6.61 15.69 -8.47
CA HIS A 73 -6.59 16.49 -7.23
C HIS A 73 -7.64 15.97 -6.24
N GLN A 74 -7.21 15.68 -5.02
CA GLN A 74 -8.09 15.33 -3.89
C GLN A 74 -8.94 16.55 -3.48
N HIS A 75 -10.22 16.34 -3.17
CA HIS A 75 -11.19 17.38 -2.81
C HIS A 75 -11.23 18.57 -3.79
N ALA A 76 -11.01 18.32 -5.09
CA ALA A 76 -10.79 19.37 -6.07
C ALA A 76 -11.91 20.43 -6.20
N THR A 77 -13.11 20.14 -5.70
CA THR A 77 -14.27 21.07 -5.69
C THR A 77 -14.95 21.23 -4.34
N THR A 78 -14.34 20.68 -3.29
CA THR A 78 -14.85 20.70 -1.92
C THR A 78 -13.85 21.30 -0.93
N GLU A 79 -12.58 21.47 -1.32
CA GLU A 79 -11.56 22.18 -0.56
C GLU A 79 -10.72 23.06 -1.50
N GLY A 80 -10.28 24.22 -1.02
CA GLY A 80 -9.43 25.12 -1.79
C GLY A 80 -9.26 26.49 -1.14
N ILE A 81 -8.09 27.10 -1.32
CA ILE A 81 -7.73 28.38 -0.70
C ILE A 81 -8.35 29.55 -1.47
N GLY A 82 -8.43 29.43 -2.80
CA GLY A 82 -8.98 30.45 -3.69
C GLY A 82 -10.48 30.33 -3.95
N ILE A 83 -11.11 29.22 -3.59
CA ILE A 83 -12.55 29.00 -3.83
C ILE A 83 -13.41 29.57 -2.70
N THR A 84 -14.65 29.94 -3.03
CA THR A 84 -15.63 30.50 -2.07
C THR A 84 -16.84 29.60 -1.87
N ALA A 85 -17.01 28.61 -2.74
CA ALA A 85 -18.06 27.60 -2.66
C ALA A 85 -17.41 26.22 -2.74
N GLU A 86 -17.66 25.42 -1.72
CA GLU A 86 -17.12 24.07 -1.51
C GLU A 86 -18.19 22.99 -1.80
N ASP A 87 -19.16 23.32 -2.64
CA ASP A 87 -20.37 22.53 -2.92
C ASP A 87 -20.30 21.73 -4.23
N GLY A 88 -19.10 21.61 -4.81
CA GLY A 88 -18.87 20.99 -6.11
C GLY A 88 -18.78 21.97 -7.28
N THR A 89 -19.08 23.26 -7.10
CA THR A 89 -19.23 24.22 -8.22
C THR A 89 -17.97 25.02 -8.58
N GLN A 90 -17.01 25.15 -7.66
CA GLN A 90 -15.74 25.82 -7.88
C GLN A 90 -14.59 24.85 -7.66
N SER A 91 -13.47 25.05 -8.35
CA SER A 91 -12.27 24.21 -8.21
C SER A 91 -11.02 25.07 -8.15
N GLU A 92 -10.10 24.71 -7.26
CA GLU A 92 -8.80 25.37 -7.16
C GLU A 92 -8.01 25.24 -8.48
N VAL A 93 -7.97 24.04 -9.06
CA VAL A 93 -7.30 23.77 -10.33
C VAL A 93 -7.84 24.67 -11.44
N LYS A 94 -9.17 24.77 -11.53
CA LYS A 94 -9.83 25.62 -12.53
C LYS A 94 -9.55 27.10 -12.34
N ARG A 95 -9.45 27.57 -11.09
CA ARG A 95 -9.02 28.94 -10.82
C ARG A 95 -7.57 29.16 -11.21
N SER A 96 -6.71 28.17 -11.00
CA SER A 96 -5.27 28.29 -11.24
C SER A 96 -4.92 28.29 -12.73
N VAL A 97 -5.40 27.30 -13.49
CA VAL A 97 -5.00 27.08 -14.90
C VAL A 97 -6.14 27.18 -15.91
N GLY A 98 -7.38 27.38 -15.45
CA GLY A 98 -8.55 27.55 -16.32
C GLY A 98 -9.29 26.26 -16.67
N ASP A 99 -8.82 25.10 -16.21
CA ASP A 99 -9.41 23.79 -16.47
C ASP A 99 -9.62 22.94 -15.19
N LEU A 100 -10.51 21.94 -15.25
CA LEU A 100 -10.72 20.98 -14.17
C LEU A 100 -9.68 19.85 -14.22
N PRO A 101 -9.38 19.15 -13.11
CA PRO A 101 -8.48 17.99 -13.17
C PRO A 101 -9.13 16.82 -13.94
N GLY A 102 -8.29 15.96 -14.53
CA GLY A 102 -8.74 14.74 -15.19
C GLY A 102 -9.24 13.67 -14.21
N VAL A 103 -8.68 13.64 -13.00
CA VAL A 103 -9.10 12.76 -11.90
C VAL A 103 -9.55 13.58 -10.69
N PHE A 104 -10.69 13.23 -10.10
CA PHE A 104 -11.18 13.83 -8.87
C PHE A 104 -11.13 12.80 -7.74
N GLY A 105 -10.47 13.15 -6.65
CA GLY A 105 -10.37 12.32 -5.46
C GLY A 105 -11.26 12.80 -4.31
N TRP A 106 -11.82 11.85 -3.56
CA TRP A 106 -12.45 12.03 -2.26
C TRP A 106 -12.06 10.89 -1.33
N ASP A 107 -12.45 10.97 -0.06
CA ASP A 107 -12.24 9.92 0.93
C ASP A 107 -13.57 9.41 1.53
N THR A 108 -13.58 8.19 2.05
CA THR A 108 -14.70 7.64 2.83
C THR A 108 -15.00 8.46 4.09
N LEU A 109 -14.05 9.26 4.61
CA LEU A 109 -14.31 10.28 5.63
C LEU A 109 -15.47 11.23 5.27
N SER A 110 -15.72 11.46 3.97
CA SER A 110 -16.89 12.22 3.52
C SER A 110 -18.22 11.53 3.84
N LEU A 111 -18.26 10.19 3.82
CA LEU A 111 -19.45 9.41 4.19
C LEU A 111 -19.69 9.47 5.70
N GLU A 112 -18.63 9.49 6.50
CA GLU A 112 -18.69 9.61 7.97
C GLU A 112 -18.93 11.04 8.45
N GLY A 113 -18.78 12.03 7.55
CA GLY A 113 -19.01 13.44 7.85
C GLY A 113 -17.79 14.18 8.40
N PHE A 114 -16.61 13.56 8.39
CA PHE A 114 -15.37 14.17 8.84
C PHE A 114 -14.75 15.10 7.80
N GLU A 115 -15.07 14.88 6.51
CA GLU A 115 -14.61 15.71 5.40
C GLU A 115 -15.77 16.17 4.52
N LYS A 116 -15.57 17.29 3.80
CA LYS A 116 -16.57 17.80 2.86
C LYS A 116 -16.71 16.87 1.64
N PRO A 117 -17.93 16.65 1.15
CA PRO A 117 -19.15 17.39 1.45
C PRO A 117 -19.99 16.77 2.58
N GLY A 118 -19.42 15.82 3.33
CA GLY A 118 -20.02 15.31 4.55
C GLY A 118 -20.17 16.39 5.61
N VAL A 119 -21.09 16.16 6.54
CA VAL A 119 -21.40 17.05 7.65
C VAL A 119 -21.16 16.30 8.94
N TYR A 120 -20.29 16.82 9.80
CA TYR A 120 -19.97 16.20 11.08
C TYR A 120 -21.22 16.11 11.96
N GLY A 121 -21.52 14.90 12.44
CA GLY A 121 -22.76 14.61 13.18
C GLY A 121 -24.04 14.60 12.33
N GLY A 122 -23.93 14.73 11.01
CA GLY A 122 -25.01 14.60 10.04
C GLY A 122 -25.51 13.15 9.92
N ALA A 123 -26.64 12.96 9.25
CA ALA A 123 -27.16 11.62 9.01
C ALA A 123 -26.32 10.90 7.94
N ALA A 124 -26.10 9.59 8.08
CA ALA A 124 -25.36 8.81 7.09
C ALA A 124 -25.93 8.94 5.66
N THR A 125 -27.26 9.03 5.52
CA THR A 125 -27.92 9.26 4.22
C THR A 125 -27.66 10.64 3.66
N GLU A 126 -27.54 11.67 4.51
CA GLU A 126 -27.22 13.04 4.09
C GLU A 126 -25.79 13.12 3.58
N ASN A 127 -24.82 12.57 4.32
CA ASN A 127 -23.43 12.53 3.91
C ASN A 127 -23.24 11.77 2.59
N ARG A 128 -23.89 10.60 2.46
CA ARG A 128 -23.92 9.84 1.22
C ARG A 128 -24.48 10.67 0.06
N ASP A 129 -25.64 11.29 0.23
CA ASP A 129 -26.30 12.03 -0.86
C ASP A 129 -25.50 13.27 -1.26
N ASN A 130 -24.83 13.94 -0.31
CA ASN A 130 -23.91 15.03 -0.58
C ASN A 130 -22.70 14.56 -1.40
N LEU A 131 -22.08 13.43 -1.03
CA LEU A 131 -20.96 12.88 -1.77
C LEU A 131 -21.39 12.43 -3.18
N VAL A 132 -22.52 11.74 -3.29
CA VAL A 132 -23.12 11.34 -4.58
C VAL A 132 -23.32 12.56 -5.49
N LYS A 133 -23.83 13.67 -4.95
CA LYS A 133 -24.06 14.90 -5.71
C LYS A 133 -22.77 15.45 -6.32
N VAL A 134 -21.71 15.62 -5.54
CA VAL A 134 -20.46 16.23 -6.05
C VAL A 134 -19.71 15.29 -6.99
N MET A 135 -19.70 13.98 -6.69
CA MET A 135 -19.05 12.97 -7.53
C MET A 135 -19.77 12.78 -8.86
N LYS A 136 -21.11 12.79 -8.86
CA LYS A 136 -21.90 12.80 -10.09
C LYS A 136 -21.63 14.05 -10.93
N SER A 137 -21.55 15.22 -10.30
CA SER A 137 -21.21 16.47 -11.01
C SER A 137 -19.84 16.38 -11.69
N ALA A 138 -18.82 15.83 -11.02
CA ALA A 138 -17.51 15.62 -11.63
C ALA A 138 -17.54 14.60 -12.78
N TYR A 139 -18.27 13.50 -12.61
CA TYR A 139 -18.47 12.51 -13.68
C TYR A 139 -19.15 13.11 -14.92
N GLU A 140 -20.13 13.99 -14.74
CA GLU A 140 -20.81 14.67 -15.85
C GLU A 140 -19.89 15.65 -16.61
N GLN A 141 -18.78 16.08 -15.99
CA GLN A 141 -17.70 16.81 -16.66
C GLN A 141 -16.72 15.87 -17.39
N GLY A 142 -16.90 14.56 -17.33
CA GLY A 142 -16.05 13.57 -18.01
C GLY A 142 -14.87 13.06 -17.20
N SER A 143 -14.73 13.47 -15.94
CA SER A 143 -13.58 13.12 -15.11
C SER A 143 -13.63 11.70 -14.56
N VAL A 144 -12.46 11.14 -14.25
CA VAL A 144 -12.30 9.89 -13.52
C VAL A 144 -12.49 10.13 -12.03
N LEU A 145 -13.18 9.24 -11.33
CA LEU A 145 -13.45 9.37 -9.89
C LEU A 145 -12.58 8.41 -9.08
N ASN A 146 -11.98 8.90 -8.00
CA ASN A 146 -11.17 8.14 -7.04
C ASN A 146 -11.76 8.33 -5.62
N LEU A 147 -11.83 7.25 -4.85
CA LEU A 147 -12.26 7.20 -3.46
C LEU A 147 -11.20 6.47 -2.63
N SER A 148 -10.37 7.22 -1.90
CA SER A 148 -9.50 6.69 -0.85
C SER A 148 -10.32 6.34 0.39
N SER A 149 -9.70 5.65 1.36
CA SER A 149 -10.42 5.25 2.57
C SER A 149 -9.58 5.34 3.83
N HIS A 150 -9.69 6.46 4.54
CA HIS A 150 -9.17 6.65 5.87
C HIS A 150 -10.20 6.21 6.93
N MET A 151 -10.09 4.96 7.35
CA MET A 151 -11.10 4.29 8.17
C MET A 151 -10.92 4.57 9.67
N PRO A 152 -12.01 4.60 10.47
CA PRO A 152 -11.90 4.70 11.92
C PRO A 152 -11.17 3.48 12.49
N ASN A 153 -10.50 3.65 13.63
CA ASN A 153 -9.99 2.52 14.39
C ASN A 153 -11.17 1.80 15.05
N PHE A 154 -11.51 0.59 14.56
CA PHE A 154 -12.66 -0.19 15.05
C PHE A 154 -12.50 -0.72 16.49
N VAL A 155 -11.28 -0.75 17.03
CA VAL A 155 -10.99 -1.20 18.39
C VAL A 155 -11.18 -0.06 19.39
N THR A 156 -10.59 1.10 19.12
CA THR A 156 -10.59 2.26 20.04
C THR A 156 -11.72 3.25 19.78
N GLY A 157 -12.24 3.30 18.55
CA GLY A 157 -13.23 4.27 18.08
C GLY A 157 -12.65 5.63 17.66
N ASN A 158 -11.32 5.78 17.62
CA ASN A 158 -10.65 7.00 17.16
C ASN A 158 -10.42 6.98 15.63
N ASP A 159 -9.64 7.93 15.13
CA ASP A 159 -9.31 8.04 13.71
C ASP A 159 -8.23 7.05 13.24
N PHE A 160 -7.90 7.14 11.96
CA PHE A 160 -6.94 6.31 11.26
C PHE A 160 -5.48 6.44 11.75
N TYR A 161 -5.13 7.54 12.44
CA TYR A 161 -3.80 7.74 13.04
C TYR A 161 -3.67 7.09 14.41
N ASP A 162 -4.78 6.71 15.05
CA ASP A 162 -4.72 5.91 16.27
C ASP A 162 -4.33 4.48 15.92
N THR A 163 -3.04 4.16 16.04
CA THR A 163 -2.48 2.85 15.65
C THR A 163 -2.64 1.75 16.70
N LYS A 164 -3.46 1.98 17.73
CA LYS A 164 -3.63 1.06 18.87
C LYS A 164 -4.52 -0.14 18.54
N GLY A 165 -4.21 -1.26 19.19
CA GLY A 165 -5.12 -2.41 19.26
C GLY A 165 -5.08 -3.40 18.11
N ASN A 166 -4.04 -3.38 17.25
CA ASN A 166 -3.82 -4.37 16.18
C ASN A 166 -5.10 -4.68 15.39
N VAL A 167 -5.73 -3.61 14.89
CA VAL A 167 -7.14 -3.56 14.47
C VAL A 167 -7.50 -4.66 13.47
N ILE A 168 -6.60 -5.00 12.53
CA ILE A 168 -6.87 -6.01 11.48
C ILE A 168 -7.28 -7.36 12.09
N SER A 169 -6.58 -7.83 13.12
CA SER A 169 -6.88 -9.09 13.80
C SER A 169 -8.30 -9.14 14.41
N HIS A 170 -8.84 -7.97 14.80
CA HIS A 170 -10.18 -7.82 15.37
C HIS A 170 -11.28 -7.72 14.29
N ILE A 171 -10.96 -7.23 13.09
CA ILE A 171 -11.93 -7.04 12.00
C ILE A 171 -11.94 -8.17 10.96
N LEU A 172 -10.93 -9.04 10.94
CA LEU A 172 -10.93 -10.25 10.11
C LEU A 172 -12.09 -11.20 10.46
N PRO A 173 -12.50 -12.11 9.55
CA PRO A 173 -13.56 -13.08 9.81
C PRO A 173 -13.32 -13.92 11.08
N GLY A 174 -14.19 -13.73 12.08
CA GLY A 174 -14.10 -14.38 13.39
C GLY A 174 -13.54 -13.48 14.51
N GLY A 175 -13.03 -12.30 14.18
CA GLY A 175 -12.71 -11.26 15.15
C GLY A 175 -13.95 -10.61 15.76
N ASP A 176 -13.79 -9.98 16.94
CA ASP A 176 -14.87 -9.37 17.72
C ASP A 176 -15.34 -8.01 17.19
N LYS A 177 -14.58 -7.38 16.28
CA LYS A 177 -14.91 -6.13 15.58
C LYS A 177 -15.32 -6.34 14.12
N HIS A 178 -15.42 -7.58 13.67
CA HIS A 178 -15.80 -7.92 12.30
C HIS A 178 -17.17 -7.33 11.89
N ALA A 179 -18.13 -7.29 12.81
CA ALA A 179 -19.45 -6.70 12.54
C ALA A 179 -19.38 -5.18 12.37
N ASP A 180 -18.52 -4.50 13.13
CA ASP A 180 -18.31 -3.05 13.02
C ASP A 180 -17.66 -2.72 11.66
N TYR A 181 -16.71 -3.53 11.21
CA TYR A 181 -16.13 -3.38 9.87
C TYR A 181 -17.15 -3.62 8.76
N ASN A 182 -18.01 -4.63 8.90
CA ASN A 182 -19.09 -4.88 7.93
C ASN A 182 -20.08 -3.70 7.85
N ALA A 183 -20.37 -3.05 8.97
CA ALA A 183 -21.22 -1.86 8.98
C ALA A 183 -20.59 -0.70 8.19
N PHE A 184 -19.27 -0.52 8.29
CA PHE A 184 -18.53 0.44 7.47
C PHE A 184 -18.57 0.06 5.98
N LEU A 185 -18.33 -1.21 5.62
CA LEU A 185 -18.43 -1.65 4.23
C LEU A 185 -19.86 -1.56 3.68
N ASP A 186 -20.89 -1.73 4.51
CA ASP A 186 -22.28 -1.51 4.15
C ASP A 186 -22.53 -0.05 3.76
N GLN A 187 -21.93 0.92 4.46
CA GLN A 187 -22.02 2.34 4.12
C GLN A 187 -21.32 2.66 2.79
N VAL A 188 -20.14 2.08 2.55
CA VAL A 188 -19.43 2.21 1.26
C VAL A 188 -20.25 1.59 0.11
N ALA A 189 -20.83 0.41 0.32
CA ALA A 189 -21.68 -0.22 -0.67
C ALA A 189 -22.97 0.57 -0.94
N ASP A 190 -23.60 1.12 0.10
CA ASP A 190 -24.79 1.96 -0.03
C ASP A 190 -24.49 3.21 -0.88
N PHE A 191 -23.35 3.86 -0.65
CA PHE A 191 -22.85 4.93 -1.52
C PHE A 191 -22.71 4.46 -2.99
N ALA A 192 -21.99 3.36 -3.22
CA ALA A 192 -21.73 2.85 -4.57
C ALA A 192 -23.01 2.54 -5.36
N HIS A 193 -24.04 2.01 -4.68
CA HIS A 193 -25.36 1.72 -5.27
C HIS A 193 -26.19 2.97 -5.60
N HIS A 194 -25.94 4.07 -4.90
CA HIS A 194 -26.63 5.35 -5.10
C HIS A 194 -25.91 6.26 -6.09
N LEU A 195 -24.61 6.05 -6.33
CA LEU A 195 -23.83 6.80 -7.30
C LEU A 195 -24.19 6.41 -8.74
N LYS A 196 -25.22 7.08 -9.28
CA LYS A 196 -25.79 6.84 -10.61
C LYS A 196 -25.92 8.11 -11.42
N ASP A 197 -25.74 7.98 -12.73
CA ASP A 197 -26.01 9.04 -13.69
C ASP A 197 -27.53 9.31 -13.80
N ASP A 198 -27.92 10.34 -14.55
CA ASP A 198 -29.33 10.68 -14.81
C ASP A 198 -30.12 9.58 -15.53
N ARG A 199 -29.44 8.58 -16.10
CA ARG A 199 -30.05 7.42 -16.78
C ARG A 199 -30.13 6.20 -15.85
N GLY A 200 -29.78 6.36 -14.58
CA GLY A 200 -29.78 5.30 -13.57
C GLY A 200 -28.65 4.28 -13.75
N GLN A 201 -27.63 4.58 -14.58
CA GLN A 201 -26.45 3.73 -14.73
C GLN A 201 -25.46 4.03 -13.61
N ALA A 202 -24.88 2.99 -13.03
CA ALA A 202 -23.86 3.16 -11.99
C ALA A 202 -22.62 3.84 -12.56
N ILE A 203 -22.09 4.80 -11.80
CA ILE A 203 -20.91 5.59 -12.16
C ILE A 203 -19.65 4.88 -11.65
N PRO A 204 -18.61 4.69 -12.49
CA PRO A 204 -17.36 4.05 -12.08
C PRO A 204 -16.57 4.87 -11.04
N VAL A 205 -15.95 4.17 -10.08
CA VAL A 205 -15.06 4.75 -9.07
C VAL A 205 -13.81 3.86 -8.92
N ILE A 206 -12.64 4.46 -8.82
CA ILE A 206 -11.42 3.79 -8.35
C ILE A 206 -11.48 3.80 -6.82
N PHE A 207 -11.67 2.65 -6.19
CA PHE A 207 -11.68 2.50 -4.74
C PHE A 207 -10.31 2.01 -4.24
N ARG A 208 -9.72 2.73 -3.28
CA ARG A 208 -8.35 2.51 -2.80
C ARG A 208 -8.31 2.31 -1.28
N PRO A 209 -8.63 1.11 -0.78
CA PRO A 209 -8.59 0.80 0.65
C PRO A 209 -7.16 0.52 1.13
N PHE A 210 -6.88 0.82 2.41
CA PHE A 210 -5.64 0.46 3.11
C PHE A 210 -4.33 0.89 2.41
N HIS A 211 -4.29 2.08 1.84
CA HIS A 211 -3.10 2.65 1.20
C HIS A 211 -1.95 2.90 2.18
N GLU A 212 -0.71 2.98 1.67
CA GLU A 212 0.50 3.23 2.47
C GLU A 212 0.76 2.22 3.61
N GLN A 213 0.21 1.02 3.46
CA GLN A 213 0.23 -0.05 4.46
C GLN A 213 1.61 -0.56 4.89
N ASN A 214 2.66 -0.26 4.14
CA ASN A 214 4.05 -0.58 4.50
C ASN A 214 4.67 0.48 5.43
N GLY A 215 4.02 1.63 5.60
CA GLY A 215 4.35 2.63 6.62
C GLY A 215 3.82 2.28 8.00
N GLY A 216 4.04 3.16 8.97
CA GLY A 216 3.68 2.96 10.39
C GLY A 216 2.74 4.02 10.98
N TRP A 217 2.19 4.90 10.15
CA TRP A 217 1.34 6.01 10.60
C TRP A 217 -0.16 5.68 10.64
N PHE A 218 -0.61 4.65 9.90
CA PHE A 218 -1.99 4.16 9.97
C PHE A 218 -2.11 2.86 10.77
N TRP A 219 -3.27 2.60 11.36
CA TRP A 219 -3.48 1.37 12.14
C TRP A 219 -3.41 0.08 11.32
N TRP A 220 -3.52 0.16 9.99
CA TRP A 220 -3.29 -0.96 9.06
C TRP A 220 -1.84 -1.04 8.56
N GLY A 221 -0.97 -0.16 9.05
CA GLY A 221 0.44 -0.09 8.72
C GLY A 221 1.23 -1.30 9.21
N ALA A 222 2.43 -1.50 8.64
CA ALA A 222 3.25 -2.69 8.83
C ALA A 222 3.51 -3.09 10.28
N PRO A 223 3.79 -2.16 11.21
CA PRO A 223 4.01 -2.51 12.61
C PRO A 223 2.84 -3.18 13.31
N TYR A 224 1.60 -3.01 12.83
CA TYR A 224 0.40 -3.35 13.59
C TYR A 224 -0.30 -4.62 13.08
N ARG A 225 0.34 -5.33 12.15
CA ARG A 225 -0.26 -6.44 11.40
C ARG A 225 0.77 -7.30 10.68
N THR A 226 0.43 -8.56 10.42
CA THR A 226 1.22 -9.44 9.54
C THR A 226 0.88 -9.22 8.07
N LYS A 227 1.78 -9.59 7.14
CA LYS A 227 1.48 -9.51 5.69
C LYS A 227 0.27 -10.36 5.31
N GLU A 228 0.09 -11.53 5.93
CA GLU A 228 -1.08 -12.39 5.73
C GLU A 228 -2.36 -11.73 6.21
N GLU A 229 -2.34 -11.02 7.35
CA GLU A 229 -3.49 -10.27 7.84
C GLU A 229 -3.89 -9.17 6.85
N TYR A 230 -2.93 -8.44 6.30
CA TYR A 230 -3.18 -7.43 5.27
C TYR A 230 -3.83 -8.03 4.01
N VAL A 231 -3.20 -9.10 3.48
CA VAL A 231 -3.68 -9.76 2.26
C VAL A 231 -5.12 -10.23 2.45
N GLU A 232 -5.42 -10.86 3.58
CA GLU A 232 -6.75 -11.39 3.84
C GLU A 232 -7.80 -10.31 4.12
N ILE A 233 -7.46 -9.21 4.80
CA ILE A 233 -8.43 -8.12 4.99
C ILE A 233 -8.71 -7.37 3.69
N TYR A 234 -7.71 -7.21 2.82
CA TYR A 234 -7.90 -6.62 1.50
C TYR A 234 -8.81 -7.52 0.65
N ARG A 235 -8.53 -8.83 0.60
CA ARG A 235 -9.39 -9.81 -0.10
C ARG A 235 -10.81 -9.79 0.43
N TYR A 236 -10.97 -9.82 1.75
CA TYR A 236 -12.29 -9.76 2.39
C TYR A 236 -13.06 -8.51 1.98
N THR A 237 -12.39 -7.37 1.92
CA THR A 237 -13.00 -6.08 1.53
C THR A 237 -13.55 -6.13 0.11
N VAL A 238 -12.74 -6.62 -0.85
CA VAL A 238 -13.16 -6.81 -2.23
C VAL A 238 -14.32 -7.80 -2.32
N GLU A 239 -14.21 -8.97 -1.67
CA GLU A 239 -15.24 -10.02 -1.73
C GLU A 239 -16.54 -9.60 -1.05
N TYR A 240 -16.47 -8.86 0.05
CA TYR A 240 -17.66 -8.35 0.70
C TYR A 240 -18.37 -7.35 -0.22
N LEU A 241 -17.66 -6.36 -0.76
CA LEU A 241 -18.24 -5.36 -1.66
C LEU A 241 -18.75 -5.98 -2.97
N ARG A 242 -17.93 -6.78 -3.66
CA ARG A 242 -18.25 -7.42 -4.94
C ARG A 242 -19.26 -8.54 -4.80
N ASP A 243 -19.04 -9.48 -3.88
CA ASP A 243 -19.79 -10.75 -3.85
C ASP A 243 -21.00 -10.71 -2.92
N VAL A 244 -20.89 -10.06 -1.75
CA VAL A 244 -21.99 -9.97 -0.78
C VAL A 244 -22.87 -8.76 -1.10
N LYS A 245 -22.26 -7.59 -1.30
CA LYS A 245 -22.99 -6.33 -1.53
C LYS A 245 -23.27 -6.02 -2.98
N LYS A 246 -22.71 -6.79 -3.94
CA LYS A 246 -22.97 -6.65 -5.38
C LYS A 246 -22.60 -5.28 -5.95
N VAL A 247 -21.51 -4.70 -5.45
CA VAL A 247 -20.92 -3.47 -5.97
C VAL A 247 -20.16 -3.81 -7.24
N HIS A 248 -20.64 -3.30 -8.39
CA HIS A 248 -20.08 -3.60 -9.71
C HIS A 248 -19.53 -2.36 -10.44
N ASN A 249 -19.44 -1.24 -9.73
CA ASN A 249 -18.92 0.02 -10.26
C ASN A 249 -17.54 0.41 -9.72
N PHE A 250 -16.84 -0.49 -9.02
CA PHE A 250 -15.51 -0.24 -8.50
C PHE A 250 -14.40 -0.84 -9.38
N LEU A 251 -13.28 -0.12 -9.47
CA LEU A 251 -11.96 -0.67 -9.75
C LEU A 251 -11.15 -0.62 -8.46
N TYR A 252 -10.40 -1.66 -8.13
CA TYR A 252 -9.66 -1.75 -6.87
C TYR A 252 -8.19 -1.38 -7.04
N ALA A 253 -7.71 -0.42 -6.25
CA ALA A 253 -6.32 0.05 -6.28
C ALA A 253 -5.51 -0.40 -5.06
N PHE A 254 -4.27 -0.79 -5.28
CA PHE A 254 -3.28 -1.16 -4.26
C PHE A 254 -2.08 -0.21 -4.36
N SER A 255 -1.79 0.54 -3.30
CA SER A 255 -0.72 1.55 -3.29
C SER A 255 0.12 1.56 -2.00
N PRO A 256 1.19 0.75 -1.94
CA PRO A 256 2.24 0.91 -0.94
C PRO A 256 2.93 2.28 -1.04
N GLY A 257 3.44 2.81 0.06
CA GLY A 257 4.26 4.01 0.09
C GLY A 257 5.69 3.74 -0.41
N SER A 258 6.26 4.66 -1.18
CA SER A 258 7.63 4.58 -1.71
C SER A 258 8.68 5.04 -0.68
N PRO A 259 9.96 4.62 -0.78
CA PRO A 259 10.58 3.90 -1.89
C PRO A 259 10.64 2.38 -1.77
N PHE A 260 10.79 1.69 -2.92
CA PHE A 260 10.90 0.22 -2.99
C PHE A 260 12.32 -0.27 -3.29
N ASN A 261 13.28 0.64 -3.46
CA ASN A 261 14.69 0.34 -3.73
C ASN A 261 14.91 -0.61 -4.93
N GLN A 262 14.06 -0.50 -5.97
CA GLN A 262 14.06 -1.36 -7.17
C GLN A 262 13.81 -2.85 -6.87
N ASP A 263 13.21 -3.18 -5.72
CA ASP A 263 12.88 -4.54 -5.34
C ASP A 263 11.38 -4.82 -5.51
N ALA A 264 11.06 -5.75 -6.41
CA ALA A 264 9.70 -6.18 -6.67
C ALA A 264 9.10 -6.92 -5.47
N ASP A 265 9.92 -7.65 -4.69
CA ASP A 265 9.44 -8.40 -3.54
C ASP A 265 9.00 -7.44 -2.42
N THR A 266 9.76 -6.36 -2.19
CA THR A 266 9.35 -5.26 -1.30
C THR A 266 8.01 -4.65 -1.71
N TYR A 267 7.80 -4.34 -3.00
CA TYR A 267 6.52 -3.78 -3.47
C TYR A 267 5.35 -4.78 -3.35
N LEU A 268 5.61 -6.06 -3.61
CA LEU A 268 4.59 -7.11 -3.65
C LEU A 268 4.38 -7.83 -2.31
N GLU A 269 5.09 -7.45 -1.25
CA GLU A 269 5.09 -8.13 0.05
C GLU A 269 3.68 -8.42 0.57
N THR A 270 2.78 -7.44 0.43
CA THR A 270 1.38 -7.52 0.87
C THR A 270 0.39 -7.52 -0.28
N TYR A 271 0.84 -7.85 -1.49
CA TYR A 271 0.01 -7.83 -2.69
C TYR A 271 -1.14 -8.85 -2.57
N PRO A 272 -2.42 -8.41 -2.63
CA PRO A 272 -3.57 -9.29 -2.42
C PRO A 272 -3.76 -10.38 -3.49
N GLY A 273 -3.15 -10.19 -4.67
CA GLY A 273 -3.23 -11.09 -5.83
C GLY A 273 -3.95 -10.49 -7.04
N ASP A 274 -3.70 -11.08 -8.21
CA ASP A 274 -4.16 -10.56 -9.52
C ASP A 274 -5.69 -10.48 -9.68
N ASP A 275 -6.43 -11.25 -8.88
CA ASP A 275 -7.91 -11.32 -8.88
C ASP A 275 -8.56 -10.27 -7.94
N TYR A 276 -7.76 -9.46 -7.24
CA TYR A 276 -8.24 -8.48 -6.25
C TYR A 276 -7.83 -7.05 -6.55
N VAL A 277 -6.92 -6.82 -7.49
CA VAL A 277 -6.34 -5.50 -7.78
C VAL A 277 -6.42 -5.21 -9.26
N ASP A 278 -7.04 -4.08 -9.62
CA ASP A 278 -7.11 -3.57 -10.99
C ASP A 278 -5.98 -2.58 -11.30
N ILE A 279 -5.58 -1.79 -10.28
CA ILE A 279 -4.63 -0.69 -10.39
C ILE A 279 -3.50 -0.87 -9.37
N LEU A 280 -2.27 -0.90 -9.85
CA LEU A 280 -1.06 -0.89 -9.07
C LEU A 280 -0.53 0.54 -9.00
N GLY A 281 -0.38 1.08 -7.80
CA GLY A 281 0.15 2.41 -7.60
C GLY A 281 1.12 2.51 -6.45
N PHE A 282 1.58 3.72 -6.20
CA PHE A 282 2.44 4.04 -5.08
C PHE A 282 2.27 5.50 -4.69
N ASP A 283 2.59 5.79 -3.43
CA ASP A 283 2.38 7.09 -2.80
C ASP A 283 3.73 7.66 -2.32
N THR A 284 4.06 8.91 -2.65
CA THR A 284 5.28 9.57 -2.14
C THR A 284 5.22 11.10 -2.20
N TYR A 285 5.90 11.76 -1.26
CA TYR A 285 5.89 13.21 -1.12
C TYR A 285 7.31 13.80 -1.08
N TYR A 286 7.52 14.86 -1.84
CA TYR A 286 8.76 15.63 -1.87
C TYR A 286 8.80 16.64 -0.71
N ASP A 287 9.95 16.73 -0.03
CA ASP A 287 10.16 17.60 1.14
C ASP A 287 10.72 18.99 0.80
N GLY A 288 11.09 19.24 -0.47
CA GLY A 288 11.74 20.47 -0.92
C GLY A 288 13.26 20.49 -0.81
N ASN A 289 13.87 19.46 -0.23
CA ASN A 289 15.28 19.44 0.14
C ASN A 289 16.07 18.27 -0.45
N THR A 290 15.40 17.20 -0.90
CA THR A 290 16.04 15.94 -1.28
C THR A 290 16.04 15.73 -2.81
N PRO A 291 17.08 16.15 -3.56
CA PRO A 291 17.05 16.11 -5.03
C PRO A 291 16.99 14.69 -5.60
N THR A 292 17.50 13.70 -4.86
CA THR A 292 17.46 12.29 -5.22
C THR A 292 16.04 11.71 -5.22
N TRP A 293 15.05 12.43 -4.66
CA TRP A 293 13.66 12.02 -4.67
C TRP A 293 13.12 11.82 -6.09
N TYR A 294 13.47 12.69 -7.05
CA TYR A 294 13.03 12.54 -8.44
C TYR A 294 13.57 11.24 -9.08
N ASP A 295 14.82 10.86 -8.78
CA ASP A 295 15.42 9.63 -9.28
C ASP A 295 14.75 8.39 -8.65
N ALA A 296 14.41 8.44 -7.37
CA ALA A 296 13.67 7.39 -6.67
C ALA A 296 12.26 7.22 -7.26
N VAL A 297 11.54 8.31 -7.51
CA VAL A 297 10.22 8.29 -8.18
C VAL A 297 10.30 7.62 -9.54
N VAL A 298 11.34 7.91 -10.35
CA VAL A 298 11.51 7.26 -11.66
C VAL A 298 11.77 5.77 -11.52
N GLN A 299 12.55 5.35 -10.52
CA GLN A 299 12.83 3.94 -10.25
C GLN A 299 11.57 3.19 -9.81
N ASP A 300 10.81 3.74 -8.87
CA ASP A 300 9.58 3.12 -8.37
C ASP A 300 8.49 3.11 -9.45
N ALA A 301 8.30 4.20 -10.19
CA ALA A 301 7.37 4.26 -11.31
C ALA A 301 7.72 3.23 -12.40
N ARG A 302 9.00 3.08 -12.76
CA ARG A 302 9.45 2.03 -13.68
C ARG A 302 9.08 0.64 -13.15
N LEU A 303 9.41 0.34 -11.89
CA LEU A 303 9.14 -0.95 -11.27
C LEU A 303 7.65 -1.29 -11.30
N VAL A 304 6.80 -0.36 -10.84
CA VAL A 304 5.35 -0.54 -10.79
C VAL A 304 4.75 -0.69 -12.19
N ALA A 305 5.20 0.10 -13.18
CA ALA A 305 4.77 -0.03 -14.58
C ALA A 305 5.11 -1.41 -15.16
N GLU A 306 6.32 -1.92 -14.90
CA GLU A 306 6.75 -3.23 -15.39
C GLU A 306 5.93 -4.37 -14.77
N ILE A 307 5.64 -4.30 -13.47
CA ILE A 307 4.80 -5.27 -12.78
C ILE A 307 3.36 -5.22 -13.32
N ALA A 308 2.81 -4.02 -13.52
CA ALA A 308 1.46 -3.84 -14.07
C ALA A 308 1.35 -4.39 -15.50
N GLU A 309 2.33 -4.08 -16.36
CA GLU A 309 2.38 -4.59 -17.73
C GLU A 309 2.43 -6.13 -17.76
N GLN A 310 3.24 -6.76 -16.90
CA GLN A 310 3.33 -8.22 -16.79
C GLN A 310 2.01 -8.87 -16.35
N LYS A 311 1.23 -8.18 -15.49
CA LYS A 311 -0.05 -8.66 -14.96
C LYS A 311 -1.26 -8.24 -15.80
N GLY A 312 -1.06 -7.43 -16.84
CA GLY A 312 -2.14 -6.82 -17.62
C GLY A 312 -3.03 -5.90 -16.78
N LYS A 313 -2.44 -5.20 -15.82
CA LYS A 313 -3.07 -4.26 -14.89
C LYS A 313 -2.64 -2.82 -15.23
N ILE A 314 -3.29 -1.86 -14.60
CA ILE A 314 -2.99 -0.43 -14.79
C ILE A 314 -1.92 -0.01 -13.79
N SER A 315 -0.97 0.82 -14.22
CA SER A 315 -0.04 1.52 -13.33
C SER A 315 -0.45 2.97 -13.09
N ALA A 316 -0.29 3.48 -11.86
CA ALA A 316 -0.63 4.86 -11.51
C ALA A 316 0.27 5.45 -10.41
N PHE A 317 0.43 6.76 -10.40
CA PHE A 317 1.04 7.49 -9.29
C PHE A 317 -0.10 7.96 -8.36
N THR A 318 -0.56 7.04 -7.52
CA THR A 318 -1.82 7.15 -6.77
C THR A 318 -1.86 8.35 -5.82
N GLU A 319 -0.72 8.73 -5.26
CA GLU A 319 -0.52 10.02 -4.58
C GLU A 319 0.87 10.58 -4.85
N PHE A 320 0.94 11.88 -5.14
CA PHE A 320 2.18 12.63 -5.16
C PHE A 320 1.99 14.00 -4.52
N GLY A 321 3.06 14.64 -4.06
CA GLY A 321 2.95 16.03 -3.64
C GLY A 321 4.24 16.66 -3.15
N TYR A 322 4.16 17.94 -2.82
CA TYR A 322 5.22 18.68 -2.15
C TYR A 322 4.72 19.05 -0.75
N SER A 323 5.18 18.32 0.27
CA SER A 323 4.65 18.40 1.64
C SER A 323 4.98 19.68 2.39
N ASN A 324 5.87 20.52 1.87
CA ASN A 324 6.37 21.74 2.52
C ASN A 324 6.18 22.98 1.62
N VAL A 325 5.15 22.98 0.80
CA VAL A 325 4.71 24.20 0.11
C VAL A 325 4.21 25.20 1.14
N LYS A 326 4.68 26.44 1.03
CA LYS A 326 4.34 27.52 1.94
C LYS A 326 3.61 28.60 1.16
N PRO A 327 2.71 29.38 1.81
CA PRO A 327 2.09 30.53 1.15
C PRO A 327 3.10 31.50 0.50
N THR A 328 4.31 31.57 1.05
CA THR A 328 5.48 32.26 0.48
C THR A 328 6.77 31.61 0.97
N GLY A 329 7.83 31.64 0.14
CA GLY A 329 9.14 31.11 0.51
C GLY A 329 9.28 29.59 0.33
N THR A 330 8.42 28.98 -0.47
CA THR A 330 8.55 27.65 -1.04
C THR A 330 9.89 27.53 -1.75
N LYS A 331 10.64 26.49 -1.38
CA LYS A 331 12.05 26.40 -1.75
C LYS A 331 12.29 26.00 -3.20
N ASP A 332 11.48 25.07 -3.73
CA ASP A 332 11.60 24.59 -5.11
C ASP A 332 10.42 25.10 -5.92
N LEU A 333 10.66 26.13 -6.74
CA LEU A 333 9.65 26.74 -7.59
C LEU A 333 9.50 26.06 -8.95
N GLN A 334 10.13 24.90 -9.15
CA GLN A 334 10.07 24.13 -10.41
C GLN A 334 9.61 22.68 -10.19
N PHE A 335 8.91 22.43 -9.08
CA PHE A 335 8.53 21.09 -8.63
C PHE A 335 7.76 20.29 -9.68
N PHE A 336 6.67 20.84 -10.23
CA PHE A 336 5.79 20.13 -11.15
C PHE A 336 6.49 19.82 -12.47
N THR A 337 7.20 20.80 -13.05
CA THR A 337 7.89 20.57 -14.33
C THR A 337 9.13 19.69 -14.19
N LYS A 338 9.83 19.70 -13.05
CA LYS A 338 10.91 18.75 -12.78
C LYS A 338 10.39 17.33 -12.63
N LEU A 339 9.31 17.15 -11.87
CA LEU A 339 8.67 15.84 -11.70
C LEU A 339 8.20 15.27 -13.03
N LEU A 340 7.49 16.07 -13.83
CA LEU A 340 7.01 15.67 -15.14
C LEU A 340 8.16 15.25 -16.06
N LYS A 341 9.23 16.04 -16.11
CA LYS A 341 10.44 15.71 -16.90
C LYS A 341 11.13 14.45 -16.42
N ALA A 342 11.19 14.21 -15.10
CA ALA A 342 11.77 13.00 -14.54
C ALA A 342 10.98 11.77 -15.02
N LEU A 343 9.65 11.77 -14.88
CA LEU A 343 8.79 10.69 -15.37
C LEU A 343 8.93 10.47 -16.89
N GLN A 344 8.91 11.55 -17.68
CA GLN A 344 9.07 11.50 -19.15
C GLN A 344 10.45 10.99 -19.60
N SER A 345 11.47 11.08 -18.74
CA SER A 345 12.83 10.66 -19.08
C SER A 345 13.00 9.15 -19.20
N ASP A 346 12.07 8.38 -18.62
CA ASP A 346 12.07 6.92 -18.64
C ASP A 346 10.81 6.36 -19.35
N PRO A 347 10.97 5.45 -20.34
CA PRO A 347 9.85 4.95 -21.12
C PRO A 347 8.84 4.09 -20.34
N GLN A 348 9.22 3.52 -19.19
CA GLN A 348 8.33 2.75 -18.33
C GLN A 348 7.71 3.65 -17.25
N ALA A 349 8.48 4.55 -16.62
CA ALA A 349 7.91 5.52 -15.67
C ALA A 349 6.85 6.41 -16.35
N LYS A 350 7.03 6.73 -17.63
CA LYS A 350 6.03 7.43 -18.46
C LYS A 350 4.74 6.59 -18.69
N LYS A 351 4.62 5.34 -18.25
CA LYS A 351 3.38 4.58 -18.42
C LYS A 351 2.34 4.83 -17.33
N MET A 352 2.64 5.56 -16.26
CA MET A 352 1.65 5.90 -15.23
C MET A 352 0.40 6.54 -15.87
N SER A 353 -0.76 5.93 -15.67
CA SER A 353 -2.03 6.35 -16.28
C SER A 353 -2.56 7.67 -15.71
N TYR A 354 -2.35 7.88 -14.41
CA TYR A 354 -2.72 9.13 -13.74
C TYR A 354 -1.74 9.43 -12.60
N MET A 355 -1.73 10.69 -12.17
CA MET A 355 -1.05 11.16 -10.97
C MET A 355 -1.99 12.06 -10.17
N LEU A 356 -2.20 11.79 -8.89
CA LEU A 356 -3.14 12.54 -8.05
C LEU A 356 -2.42 13.26 -6.92
N THR A 357 -2.61 14.58 -6.79
CA THR A 357 -2.07 15.37 -5.67
C THR A 357 -3.10 15.57 -4.57
N TRP A 358 -2.64 15.87 -3.35
CA TRP A 358 -3.50 15.94 -2.16
C TRP A 358 -4.31 17.23 -2.05
N ALA A 359 -5.12 17.35 -0.99
CA ALA A 359 -6.15 18.38 -0.86
C ALA A 359 -5.63 19.73 -0.31
N ASN A 360 -6.16 20.82 -0.85
CA ASN A 360 -5.92 22.18 -0.35
C ASN A 360 -6.79 22.54 0.87
N PHE A 361 -6.62 21.85 2.02
CA PHE A 361 -7.45 22.09 3.21
C PHE A 361 -7.30 23.50 3.82
N ASN A 362 -6.08 24.04 3.84
CA ASN A 362 -5.75 25.34 4.40
C ASN A 362 -4.31 25.76 3.99
N THR A 363 -3.80 26.87 4.50
CA THR A 363 -2.46 27.38 4.18
C THR A 363 -1.28 26.53 4.67
N ASP A 364 -1.53 25.55 5.54
CA ASP A 364 -0.55 24.55 5.98
C ASP A 364 -0.64 23.24 5.16
N SER A 365 -1.61 23.16 4.23
CA SER A 365 -1.87 22.02 3.34
C SER A 365 -2.10 22.53 1.91
N ILE A 366 -1.02 22.87 1.21
CA ILE A 366 -1.07 23.42 -0.17
C ILE A 366 -0.45 22.41 -1.13
N PHE A 367 -1.25 21.86 -2.04
CA PHE A 367 -0.82 20.85 -3.01
C PHE A 367 -1.07 21.27 -4.47
N VAL A 368 -2.04 22.17 -4.69
CA VAL A 368 -2.24 22.91 -5.93
C VAL A 368 -1.99 24.39 -5.67
N PRO A 369 -1.10 25.07 -6.42
CA PRO A 369 -0.88 26.50 -6.22
C PRO A 369 -2.12 27.29 -6.62
N TYR A 370 -2.49 28.28 -5.82
CA TYR A 370 -3.69 29.10 -6.02
C TYR A 370 -3.43 30.36 -6.87
N ARG A 371 -4.51 30.87 -7.50
CA ARG A 371 -4.55 32.15 -8.21
C ARG A 371 -5.51 33.13 -7.53
N ASP A 372 -5.08 34.37 -7.38
CA ASP A 372 -5.85 35.47 -6.77
C ASP A 372 -6.56 35.04 -5.47
N ALA A 373 -5.79 34.43 -4.56
CA ALA A 373 -6.31 33.96 -3.29
C ALA A 373 -6.59 35.13 -2.34
N PRO A 374 -7.62 35.00 -1.47
CA PRO A 374 -8.05 36.06 -0.56
C PRO A 374 -7.00 36.39 0.51
N ASN A 375 -7.33 37.33 1.40
CA ASN A 375 -6.52 37.68 2.57
C ASN A 375 -5.10 38.19 2.25
N GLY A 376 -4.90 38.75 1.05
CA GLY A 376 -3.61 39.30 0.62
C GLY A 376 -2.62 38.26 0.12
N LEU A 377 -3.05 37.00 -0.08
CA LEU A 377 -2.22 35.92 -0.61
C LEU A 377 -1.88 36.12 -2.09
N GLY A 378 -2.83 36.63 -2.89
CA GLY A 378 -2.60 36.84 -4.32
C GLY A 378 -2.31 35.55 -5.08
N ASP A 379 -1.44 35.61 -6.09
CA ASP A 379 -0.99 34.41 -6.81
C ASP A 379 0.11 33.71 -6.03
N HIS A 380 0.00 32.38 -5.89
CA HIS A 380 1.04 31.56 -5.29
C HIS A 380 2.30 31.53 -6.17
N GLU A 381 3.49 31.50 -5.57
CA GLU A 381 4.77 31.56 -6.29
C GLU A 381 5.09 30.33 -7.16
N LEU A 382 4.48 29.17 -6.88
CA LEU A 382 4.52 27.98 -7.74
C LEU A 382 3.54 28.04 -8.93
N LEU A 383 2.63 29.03 -8.99
CA LEU A 383 1.62 29.10 -10.04
C LEU A 383 2.21 29.11 -11.46
N PRO A 384 3.33 29.82 -11.76
CA PRO A 384 3.93 29.76 -13.09
C PRO A 384 4.45 28.37 -13.49
N ASP A 385 4.97 27.58 -12.54
CA ASP A 385 5.45 26.23 -12.80
C ASP A 385 4.29 25.25 -13.00
N PHE A 386 3.22 25.38 -12.22
CA PHE A 386 2.01 24.58 -12.41
C PHE A 386 1.29 24.92 -13.72
N GLN A 387 1.30 26.19 -14.15
CA GLN A 387 0.83 26.55 -15.49
C GLN A 387 1.68 25.90 -16.58
N ALA A 388 3.02 25.90 -16.43
CA ALA A 388 3.90 25.23 -17.39
C ALA A 388 3.73 23.70 -17.39
N PHE A 389 3.37 23.10 -16.26
CA PHE A 389 2.97 21.70 -16.16
C PHE A 389 1.67 21.46 -16.92
N TYR A 390 0.63 22.27 -16.71
CA TYR A 390 -0.64 22.20 -17.44
C TYR A 390 -0.47 22.38 -18.96
N ASP A 391 0.41 23.29 -19.39
CA ASP A 391 0.66 23.55 -20.81
C ASP A 391 1.45 22.42 -21.50
N ASP A 392 2.01 21.45 -20.75
CA ASP A 392 2.75 20.32 -21.32
C ASP A 392 1.77 19.31 -21.94
N PRO A 393 1.95 18.94 -23.23
CA PRO A 393 1.01 18.07 -23.95
C PRO A 393 0.95 16.63 -23.42
N TYR A 394 1.85 16.26 -22.50
CA TYR A 394 1.83 14.97 -21.84
C TYR A 394 0.91 14.96 -20.60
N THR A 395 0.52 16.11 -20.06
CA THR A 395 -0.47 16.16 -18.96
C THR A 395 -1.87 16.26 -19.53
N ALA A 396 -2.81 15.50 -18.95
CA ALA A 396 -4.20 15.51 -19.35
C ALA A 396 -5.08 16.02 -18.20
N PHE A 397 -5.76 17.14 -18.46
CA PHE A 397 -6.79 17.70 -17.60
C PHE A 397 -8.16 17.35 -18.19
N GLN A 398 -9.24 17.91 -17.65
CA GLN A 398 -10.60 17.55 -18.06
C GLN A 398 -10.82 17.74 -19.57
N GLN A 399 -10.22 18.77 -20.19
CA GLN A 399 -10.37 19.01 -21.62
C GLN A 399 -9.70 17.92 -22.48
N GLU A 400 -8.53 17.42 -22.11
CA GLU A 400 -7.82 16.36 -22.83
C GLU A 400 -8.41 14.97 -22.59
N VAL A 401 -9.00 14.74 -21.41
CA VAL A 401 -9.72 13.50 -21.11
C VAL A 401 -10.91 13.33 -22.06
N GLU A 402 -11.53 14.44 -22.48
CA GLU A 402 -12.75 14.52 -23.31
C GLU A 402 -13.97 13.82 -22.68
N ALA A 403 -15.08 14.56 -22.54
CA ALA A 403 -16.31 14.02 -21.95
C ALA A 403 -16.76 12.72 -22.66
N ASP A 404 -17.11 11.72 -21.85
CA ASP A 404 -17.45 10.33 -22.22
C ASP A 404 -16.34 9.41 -22.75
N ARG A 405 -15.15 9.90 -23.15
CA ARG A 405 -14.09 9.05 -23.70
C ARG A 405 -13.66 7.93 -22.74
N PRO A 406 -13.53 8.15 -21.41
CA PRO A 406 -13.25 7.07 -20.46
C PRO A 406 -14.34 5.99 -20.38
N TYR A 407 -15.58 6.33 -20.76
CA TYR A 407 -16.78 5.51 -20.50
C TYR A 407 -17.41 4.89 -21.77
N GLN A 408 -16.75 5.01 -22.92
CA GLN A 408 -17.21 4.46 -24.22
C GLN A 408 -16.26 3.43 -24.87
N GLN A 409 -15.20 3.02 -24.19
CA GLN A 409 -14.27 2.00 -24.67
C GLN A 409 -14.93 0.62 -24.79
N LYS A 410 -14.41 -0.21 -25.70
CA LYS A 410 -14.90 -1.57 -25.95
C LYS A 410 -13.86 -2.61 -25.58
N SER A 411 -14.21 -3.48 -24.65
CA SER A 411 -13.41 -4.65 -24.27
C SER A 411 -14.30 -5.85 -23.94
N LYS A 412 -13.68 -7.02 -23.90
CA LYS A 412 -14.25 -8.24 -23.32
C LYS A 412 -13.59 -8.47 -21.96
N VAL A 413 -14.32 -9.05 -21.03
CA VAL A 413 -13.73 -9.46 -19.74
C VAL A 413 -13.24 -10.88 -19.87
N ALA A 414 -12.04 -11.13 -19.35
CA ALA A 414 -11.56 -12.48 -19.10
C ALA A 414 -12.55 -13.20 -18.18
N LYS A 415 -12.75 -14.50 -18.41
CA LYS A 415 -13.54 -15.28 -17.47
C LYS A 415 -12.71 -15.47 -16.21
N GLU A 416 -13.27 -15.13 -15.05
CA GLU A 416 -12.69 -15.47 -13.75
C GLU A 416 -12.39 -16.97 -13.68
N GLN A 417 -11.19 -17.29 -13.20
CA GLN A 417 -10.77 -18.67 -12.98
C GLN A 417 -11.16 -19.10 -11.57
N PRO A 418 -11.45 -20.40 -11.35
CA PRO A 418 -11.68 -20.90 -10.01
C PRO A 418 -10.48 -20.61 -9.09
N PHE A 419 -10.73 -19.88 -8.01
CA PHE A 419 -9.75 -19.53 -7.00
C PHE A 419 -10.25 -19.96 -5.62
N MET A 420 -9.35 -20.31 -4.71
CA MET A 420 -9.69 -20.53 -3.31
C MET A 420 -8.65 -19.93 -2.39
N HIS A 421 -9.09 -19.48 -1.22
CA HIS A 421 -8.21 -19.10 -0.13
C HIS A 421 -8.77 -19.50 1.25
N ILE A 422 -7.89 -19.75 2.21
CA ILE A 422 -8.19 -19.99 3.61
C ILE A 422 -8.23 -18.63 4.31
N ALA A 423 -9.44 -18.11 4.52
CA ALA A 423 -9.67 -16.82 5.17
C ALA A 423 -9.38 -16.86 6.68
N SER A 424 -9.57 -18.03 7.32
CA SER A 424 -9.14 -18.25 8.70
C SER A 424 -8.91 -19.75 8.96
N PRO A 425 -7.92 -20.13 9.78
CA PRO A 425 -6.79 -19.31 10.19
C PRO A 425 -5.87 -18.98 9.01
N ILE A 426 -5.31 -17.77 9.02
CA ILE A 426 -4.35 -17.31 8.02
C ILE A 426 -3.00 -18.04 8.18
N ASN A 427 -2.13 -17.96 7.17
CA ASN A 427 -0.80 -18.56 7.26
C ASN A 427 -0.01 -17.99 8.45
N ASN A 428 0.75 -18.87 9.11
CA ASN A 428 1.51 -18.63 10.33
C ASN A 428 0.68 -18.21 11.57
N ALA A 429 -0.65 -18.32 11.55
CA ALA A 429 -1.47 -18.01 12.73
C ALA A 429 -1.20 -18.96 13.91
N THR A 430 -1.35 -18.42 15.13
CA THR A 430 -1.33 -19.22 16.37
C THR A 430 -2.74 -19.59 16.79
N ILE A 431 -2.97 -20.89 17.00
CA ILE A 431 -4.26 -21.49 17.28
C ILE A 431 -4.28 -21.93 18.75
N PRO A 432 -5.33 -21.57 19.51
CA PRO A 432 -5.47 -22.00 20.90
C PRO A 432 -5.71 -23.50 21.00
N LEU A 433 -5.18 -24.13 22.06
CA LEU A 433 -5.48 -25.52 22.43
C LEU A 433 -6.82 -25.61 23.17
N SER A 434 -7.13 -24.58 23.94
CA SER A 434 -8.25 -24.53 24.88
C SER A 434 -9.62 -24.32 24.24
N LYS A 435 -9.70 -23.85 22.99
CA LYS A 435 -10.97 -23.58 22.29
C LYS A 435 -10.91 -24.00 20.81
N PRO A 436 -12.04 -24.47 20.24
CA PRO A 436 -12.13 -24.72 18.80
C PRO A 436 -11.87 -23.45 17.99
N THR A 437 -11.15 -23.59 16.89
CA THR A 437 -11.00 -22.57 15.85
C THR A 437 -11.83 -22.94 14.64
N THR A 438 -12.58 -21.98 14.11
CA THR A 438 -13.33 -22.17 12.87
C THR A 438 -12.41 -21.93 11.67
N ILE A 439 -12.18 -22.98 10.89
CA ILE A 439 -11.56 -22.90 9.58
C ILE A 439 -12.60 -22.32 8.61
N ARG A 440 -12.27 -21.25 7.88
CA ARG A 440 -13.08 -20.61 6.84
C ARG A 440 -12.33 -20.65 5.52
N VAL A 441 -12.99 -21.15 4.50
CA VAL A 441 -12.45 -21.27 3.14
C VAL A 441 -13.38 -20.57 2.18
N ARG A 442 -12.85 -19.60 1.46
CA ARG A 442 -13.53 -18.92 0.36
C ARG A 442 -13.19 -19.62 -0.94
N VAL A 443 -14.19 -19.79 -1.79
CA VAL A 443 -14.03 -20.36 -3.13
C VAL A 443 -14.79 -19.51 -4.14
N ASN A 444 -14.07 -18.93 -5.10
CA ASN A 444 -14.60 -18.01 -6.11
C ASN A 444 -14.87 -18.79 -7.43
N GLU A 445 -15.96 -18.42 -8.12
CA GLU A 445 -16.29 -18.85 -9.49
C GLU A 445 -16.15 -20.35 -9.81
N ALA A 446 -16.68 -21.21 -8.93
CA ALA A 446 -16.51 -22.65 -9.07
C ALA A 446 -17.79 -23.48 -8.83
N LYS A 447 -17.97 -24.52 -9.64
CA LYS A 447 -18.95 -25.59 -9.36
C LYS A 447 -18.31 -26.64 -8.46
N ILE A 448 -18.51 -26.49 -7.16
CA ILE A 448 -17.83 -27.30 -6.14
C ILE A 448 -18.52 -28.66 -5.98
N ALA A 449 -17.72 -29.72 -5.93
CA ALA A 449 -18.14 -31.09 -5.63
C ALA A 449 -17.95 -31.42 -4.13
N LYS A 450 -16.79 -31.09 -3.57
CA LYS A 450 -16.44 -31.33 -2.17
C LYS A 450 -15.39 -30.32 -1.71
N VAL A 451 -15.46 -29.91 -0.43
CA VAL A 451 -14.38 -29.19 0.25
C VAL A 451 -13.99 -29.98 1.49
N THR A 452 -12.69 -30.19 1.67
CA THR A 452 -12.13 -30.94 2.79
C THR A 452 -10.90 -30.26 3.35
N TYR A 453 -10.62 -30.46 4.63
CA TYR A 453 -9.34 -30.13 5.22
C TYR A 453 -8.66 -31.38 5.81
N GLN A 454 -7.34 -31.30 5.95
CA GLN A 454 -6.47 -32.27 6.60
C GLN A 454 -5.41 -31.52 7.40
N VAL A 455 -4.95 -32.11 8.50
CA VAL A 455 -3.88 -31.58 9.34
C VAL A 455 -2.69 -32.54 9.27
N GLU A 456 -1.49 -31.99 9.23
CA GLU A 456 -0.25 -32.78 9.16
C GLU A 456 -0.20 -33.91 10.20
N GLY A 457 0.35 -35.06 9.80
CA GLY A 457 0.38 -36.26 10.64
C GLY A 457 -0.96 -37.01 10.74
N ASN A 458 -2.06 -36.46 10.21
CA ASN A 458 -3.37 -37.11 10.16
C ASN A 458 -3.89 -37.20 8.72
N SER A 459 -3.95 -38.41 8.17
CA SER A 459 -4.44 -38.67 6.81
C SER A 459 -5.97 -38.64 6.66
N THR A 460 -6.71 -38.31 7.72
CA THR A 460 -8.17 -38.26 7.69
C THR A 460 -8.66 -36.98 7.01
N GLU A 461 -9.42 -37.14 5.93
CA GLU A 461 -10.15 -36.03 5.31
C GLU A 461 -11.38 -35.63 6.12
N HIS A 462 -11.46 -34.36 6.51
CA HIS A 462 -12.61 -33.79 7.18
C HIS A 462 -13.41 -32.92 6.22
N LYS A 463 -14.69 -33.25 5.99
CA LYS A 463 -15.57 -32.49 5.10
C LYS A 463 -15.99 -31.16 5.74
N MET A 464 -15.91 -30.09 4.95
CA MET A 464 -16.39 -28.77 5.32
C MET A 464 -17.82 -28.55 4.81
N LYS A 465 -18.56 -27.65 5.45
CA LYS A 465 -19.94 -27.30 5.07
C LYS A 465 -20.03 -25.80 4.81
N LYS A 466 -20.99 -25.36 4.01
CA LYS A 466 -21.25 -23.92 3.91
C LYS A 466 -21.70 -23.35 5.26
N ASP A 467 -21.29 -22.12 5.54
CA ASP A 467 -21.86 -21.32 6.62
C ASP A 467 -23.32 -20.93 6.31
N ALA A 468 -23.95 -20.18 7.23
CA ALA A 468 -25.36 -19.82 7.12
C ALA A 468 -25.65 -18.95 5.89
N ASP A 469 -24.75 -18.01 5.57
CA ASP A 469 -24.87 -17.09 4.46
C ASP A 469 -24.42 -17.69 3.12
N GLY A 470 -23.76 -18.86 3.18
CA GLY A 470 -23.22 -19.56 2.03
C GLY A 470 -21.94 -18.95 1.45
N PHE A 471 -21.32 -18.03 2.18
CA PHE A 471 -20.13 -17.25 1.79
C PHE A 471 -18.85 -18.06 1.98
N TYR A 472 -18.70 -18.74 3.13
CA TYR A 472 -17.57 -19.63 3.42
C TYR A 472 -17.96 -21.10 3.45
N TYR A 473 -16.99 -21.96 3.16
CA TYR A 473 -16.97 -23.32 3.68
C TYR A 473 -16.27 -23.31 5.04
N VAL A 474 -16.93 -23.89 6.04
CA VAL A 474 -16.52 -23.89 7.43
C VAL A 474 -16.41 -25.28 8.02
N ALA A 475 -15.48 -25.42 8.97
CA ALA A 475 -15.38 -26.53 9.90
C ALA A 475 -14.69 -26.07 11.18
N ASP A 476 -15.10 -26.61 12.33
CA ASP A 476 -14.40 -26.35 13.58
C ASP A 476 -13.29 -27.39 13.78
N TRP A 477 -12.13 -26.92 14.22
CA TRP A 477 -10.98 -27.74 14.53
C TRP A 477 -10.42 -27.37 15.91
N THR A 478 -10.19 -28.39 16.73
CA THR A 478 -9.46 -28.26 18.00
C THR A 478 -8.13 -28.99 17.84
N PRO A 479 -6.98 -28.28 17.93
CA PRO A 479 -5.67 -28.91 17.80
C PRO A 479 -5.40 -29.93 18.90
N ASP A 480 -4.66 -30.99 18.58
CA ASP A 480 -4.14 -31.91 19.58
C ASP A 480 -2.98 -31.26 20.35
N ALA A 481 -2.89 -31.52 21.67
CA ALA A 481 -1.83 -30.97 22.52
C ALA A 481 -0.40 -31.32 22.05
N SER A 482 -0.24 -32.42 21.30
CA SER A 482 1.04 -32.80 20.69
C SER A 482 1.55 -31.83 19.62
N LEU A 483 0.70 -30.97 19.05
CA LEU A 483 1.08 -30.00 18.02
C LEU A 483 1.70 -28.70 18.58
N ALA A 484 1.85 -28.60 19.91
CA ALA A 484 2.25 -27.37 20.57
C ALA A 484 3.74 -27.00 20.38
N GLU A 485 4.64 -27.94 20.07
CA GLU A 485 6.08 -27.67 20.08
C GLU A 485 6.67 -27.29 18.71
N GLU A 486 6.22 -27.89 17.60
CA GLU A 486 6.88 -27.75 16.28
C GLU A 486 6.02 -27.04 15.21
N GLY A 487 4.80 -26.64 15.56
CA GLY A 487 3.82 -26.18 14.56
C GLY A 487 3.21 -27.34 13.77
N THR A 488 2.32 -27.04 12.83
CA THR A 488 1.65 -28.03 11.98
C THR A 488 1.16 -27.37 10.70
N THR A 489 0.99 -28.13 9.63
CA THR A 489 0.31 -27.62 8.42
C THR A 489 -1.17 -28.02 8.36
N LEU A 490 -2.01 -27.08 7.94
CA LEU A 490 -3.40 -27.31 7.56
C LEU A 490 -3.50 -27.22 6.05
N THR A 491 -3.97 -28.31 5.42
CA THR A 491 -4.20 -28.36 3.97
C THR A 491 -5.70 -28.42 3.69
N VAL A 492 -6.19 -27.49 2.87
CA VAL A 492 -7.55 -27.48 2.34
C VAL A 492 -7.53 -27.89 0.88
N GLN A 493 -8.46 -28.76 0.51
CA GLN A 493 -8.69 -29.21 -0.85
C GLN A 493 -10.13 -28.93 -1.28
N VAL A 494 -10.29 -28.36 -2.48
CA VAL A 494 -11.57 -28.09 -3.13
C VAL A 494 -11.63 -28.89 -4.43
N ASP A 495 -12.47 -29.92 -4.45
CA ASP A 495 -12.76 -30.71 -5.65
C ASP A 495 -13.85 -30.02 -6.46
N LEU A 496 -13.58 -29.69 -7.72
CA LEU A 496 -14.55 -29.12 -8.64
C LEU A 496 -15.28 -30.21 -9.43
N LYS A 497 -16.54 -29.98 -9.79
CA LYS A 497 -17.36 -30.92 -10.59
C LYS A 497 -16.78 -31.23 -11.98
N GLY A 498 -15.79 -30.46 -12.44
CA GLY A 498 -15.05 -30.68 -13.68
C GLY A 498 -13.77 -31.51 -13.53
N GLY A 499 -13.44 -31.99 -12.33
CA GLY A 499 -12.24 -32.79 -12.04
C GLY A 499 -10.98 -31.97 -11.70
N GLN A 500 -11.02 -30.64 -11.85
CA GLN A 500 -9.97 -29.77 -11.30
C GLN A 500 -10.02 -29.80 -9.76
N VAL A 501 -8.85 -29.81 -9.14
CA VAL A 501 -8.67 -29.75 -7.69
C VAL A 501 -7.87 -28.49 -7.38
N LEU A 502 -8.37 -27.68 -6.45
CA LEU A 502 -7.64 -26.56 -5.88
C LEU A 502 -7.17 -26.94 -4.48
N THR A 503 -5.95 -26.54 -4.12
CA THR A 503 -5.36 -26.85 -2.82
C THR A 503 -4.65 -25.63 -2.28
N GLN A 504 -4.78 -25.38 -0.98
CA GLN A 504 -3.94 -24.45 -0.25
C GLN A 504 -3.49 -25.09 1.06
N THR A 505 -2.23 -24.86 1.40
CA THR A 505 -1.64 -25.27 2.68
C THR A 505 -1.20 -24.03 3.44
N VAL A 506 -1.50 -24.00 4.73
CA VAL A 506 -1.03 -22.97 5.65
C VAL A 506 -0.26 -23.61 6.81
N GLN A 507 0.86 -23.02 7.17
CA GLN A 507 1.60 -23.33 8.39
C GLN A 507 0.87 -22.69 9.57
N LEU A 508 0.72 -23.42 10.66
CA LEU A 508 0.04 -22.98 11.87
C LEU A 508 0.87 -23.33 13.09
N TYR A 509 0.67 -22.57 14.15
CA TYR A 509 1.27 -22.81 15.45
C TYR A 509 0.18 -23.04 16.48
N VAL A 510 0.50 -23.78 17.52
CA VAL A 510 -0.47 -24.13 18.55
C VAL A 510 0.05 -23.67 19.90
N SER A 511 -0.74 -22.85 20.59
CA SER A 511 -0.41 -22.30 21.91
C SER A 511 -1.63 -21.66 22.54
N ASP A 512 -1.83 -21.84 23.85
CA ASP A 512 -2.76 -21.03 24.64
C ASP A 512 -2.16 -19.69 25.12
N SER A 513 -0.86 -19.49 24.88
CA SER A 513 -0.17 -18.21 25.10
C SER A 513 0.26 -17.61 23.75
N ASP A 514 -0.04 -16.35 23.54
CA ASP A 514 0.36 -15.53 22.40
C ASP A 514 1.84 -15.07 22.47
N GLY A 515 2.50 -15.29 23.60
CA GLY A 515 3.90 -14.97 23.81
C GLY A 515 4.22 -14.83 25.30
N THR A 516 5.18 -13.96 25.60
CA THR A 516 5.43 -13.50 26.97
C THR A 516 4.30 -12.55 27.40
N THR A 517 3.63 -12.86 28.51
CA THR A 517 2.63 -11.97 29.11
C THR A 517 3.25 -10.84 29.93
N ASP A 518 4.58 -10.85 30.08
CA ASP A 518 5.30 -9.82 30.81
C ASP A 518 5.44 -8.59 29.90
N PRO A 519 4.80 -7.45 30.23
CA PRO A 519 4.84 -6.25 29.41
C PRO A 519 6.25 -5.66 29.32
N TRP A 520 7.18 -6.03 30.21
CA TRP A 520 8.55 -5.52 30.19
C TRP A 520 9.45 -6.25 29.20
N VAL A 521 9.06 -7.43 28.73
CA VAL A 521 9.88 -8.20 27.79
C VAL A 521 9.60 -7.72 26.38
N VAL A 522 10.65 -7.26 25.68
CA VAL A 522 10.59 -6.99 24.25
C VAL A 522 10.69 -8.31 23.50
N ASP A 523 11.76 -9.07 23.73
CA ASP A 523 11.94 -10.37 23.08
C ASP A 523 12.99 -11.25 23.77
N LEU A 524 12.66 -12.52 23.93
CA LEU A 524 13.58 -13.58 24.37
C LEU A 524 13.87 -14.58 23.25
N PHE A 525 13.28 -14.39 22.07
CA PHE A 525 13.44 -15.22 20.86
C PHE A 525 12.95 -16.67 20.96
N GLU A 526 12.52 -17.13 22.14
CA GLU A 526 12.00 -18.48 22.35
C GLU A 526 10.59 -18.70 21.80
N THR A 527 9.76 -17.65 21.75
CA THR A 527 8.34 -17.74 21.36
C THR A 527 8.15 -18.09 19.88
N TYR A 528 9.20 -17.97 19.08
CA TYR A 528 9.19 -18.24 17.64
C TYR A 528 9.42 -19.71 17.29
N LYS A 529 9.71 -20.57 18.27
CA LYS A 529 9.76 -22.03 18.11
C LYS A 529 10.72 -22.49 16.99
N GLY A 530 11.81 -21.75 16.77
CA GLY A 530 12.79 -22.05 15.72
C GLY A 530 12.34 -21.66 14.30
N SER A 531 11.24 -20.92 14.15
CA SER A 531 10.76 -20.41 12.86
C SER A 531 11.27 -18.99 12.61
N ASP A 532 12.16 -18.85 11.62
CA ASP A 532 12.59 -17.54 11.12
C ASP A 532 11.42 -16.75 10.53
N GLU A 533 10.40 -17.42 9.96
CA GLU A 533 9.19 -16.75 9.45
C GLU A 533 8.37 -16.10 10.57
N LEU A 534 8.30 -16.72 11.75
CA LEU A 534 7.60 -16.13 12.89
C LEU A 534 8.36 -14.94 13.48
N LEU A 535 9.70 -15.03 13.47
CA LEU A 535 10.57 -13.94 13.90
C LEU A 535 10.46 -12.76 12.94
N ASP A 536 10.67 -12.99 11.65
CA ASP A 536 10.57 -12.01 10.57
C ASP A 536 9.26 -11.23 10.65
N ARG A 537 8.15 -11.93 10.85
CA ARG A 537 6.82 -11.33 11.02
C ARG A 537 6.65 -10.47 12.27
N ALA A 538 7.41 -10.74 13.32
CA ALA A 538 7.30 -10.00 14.58
C ALA A 538 8.07 -8.68 14.54
N TYR A 539 8.92 -8.49 13.53
CA TYR A 539 9.66 -7.27 13.31
C TYR A 539 9.26 -6.63 11.97
N VAL A 540 9.47 -5.33 11.85
CA VAL A 540 9.24 -4.57 10.64
C VAL A 540 10.55 -3.95 10.19
N THR A 541 10.94 -4.35 8.99
CA THR A 541 12.12 -3.87 8.29
C THR A 541 11.96 -2.42 7.85
N ALA A 542 13.02 -1.63 7.97
CA ALA A 542 13.11 -0.27 7.46
C ALA A 542 14.50 0.01 6.87
N GLY A 543 14.57 0.92 5.90
CA GLY A 543 15.84 1.38 5.33
C GLY A 543 16.43 0.43 4.26
N ASP A 544 17.75 0.35 4.20
CA ASP A 544 18.50 -0.53 3.32
C ASP A 544 18.31 -2.03 3.69
N PRO A 545 18.65 -2.99 2.80
CA PRO A 545 18.35 -4.40 3.02
C PRO A 545 18.98 -5.00 4.27
N ASN A 546 18.21 -5.84 4.97
CA ASN A 546 18.67 -6.61 6.10
C ASN A 546 17.91 -7.93 6.26
N THR A 547 18.33 -8.78 7.19
CA THR A 547 17.63 -10.03 7.51
C THR A 547 17.79 -10.37 8.99
N VAL A 548 16.69 -10.81 9.61
CA VAL A 548 16.66 -11.37 10.97
C VAL A 548 16.44 -12.87 10.94
N THR A 549 17.23 -13.62 11.70
CA THR A 549 17.10 -15.08 11.84
C THR A 549 17.34 -15.50 13.29
N LEU A 550 16.71 -16.60 13.69
CA LEU A 550 16.97 -17.24 14.97
C LEU A 550 18.32 -17.95 14.93
N SER A 551 19.14 -17.73 15.95
CA SER A 551 20.46 -18.35 16.04
C SER A 551 20.61 -19.15 17.32
N THR A 552 21.09 -20.38 17.19
CA THR A 552 21.52 -21.21 18.34
C THR A 552 22.93 -20.85 18.82
N TYR A 553 23.60 -19.94 18.11
CA TYR A 553 24.90 -19.33 18.45
C TYR A 553 24.70 -17.83 18.66
N GLY A 554 25.60 -17.17 19.39
CA GLY A 554 25.52 -15.71 19.58
C GLY A 554 24.27 -15.34 20.39
N LYS A 555 24.13 -15.95 21.56
CA LYS A 555 23.00 -15.77 22.47
C LYS A 555 23.49 -15.84 23.91
N ASN A 556 22.67 -15.38 24.85
CA ASN A 556 22.94 -15.35 26.28
C ASN A 556 22.18 -16.45 27.03
N SER A 557 20.88 -16.57 26.77
CA SER A 557 19.98 -17.49 27.44
C SER A 557 19.25 -18.37 26.41
N GLY A 558 18.21 -19.09 26.84
CA GLY A 558 17.33 -19.84 25.92
C GLY A 558 17.99 -20.84 24.96
N LYS A 559 17.27 -21.19 23.90
CA LYS A 559 17.74 -21.93 22.73
C LYS A 559 18.15 -21.01 21.59
N TYR A 560 17.54 -19.84 21.47
CA TYR A 560 17.69 -18.93 20.34
C TYR A 560 18.07 -17.52 20.82
N GLY A 561 18.84 -16.82 20.02
CA GLY A 561 18.95 -15.36 20.04
C GLY A 561 18.69 -14.81 18.63
N LEU A 562 18.65 -13.50 18.48
CA LEU A 562 18.54 -12.82 17.19
C LEU A 562 19.90 -12.74 16.52
N LYS A 563 19.98 -13.20 15.27
CA LYS A 563 21.04 -12.82 14.33
C LYS A 563 20.47 -11.76 13.39
N TYR A 564 21.13 -10.61 13.35
CA TYR A 564 20.75 -9.47 12.53
C TYR A 564 21.86 -9.19 11.50
N ASP A 565 21.64 -9.64 10.27
CA ASP A 565 22.52 -9.36 9.14
C ASP A 565 22.06 -8.09 8.41
N TYR A 566 22.97 -7.15 8.15
CA TYR A 566 22.61 -5.88 7.55
C TYR A 566 23.52 -5.49 6.39
N THR A 567 22.98 -4.72 5.44
CA THR A 567 23.73 -4.04 4.37
C THR A 567 23.32 -2.57 4.31
N LEU A 568 24.31 -1.66 4.23
CA LEU A 568 24.11 -0.22 4.09
C LEU A 568 24.43 0.21 2.66
N ASN A 569 23.43 0.76 1.99
CA ASN A 569 23.46 1.19 0.59
C ASN A 569 23.16 2.69 0.49
N SER A 570 22.17 3.08 -0.33
CA SER A 570 21.87 4.47 -0.65
C SER A 570 21.16 5.22 0.46
N GLN A 571 20.36 4.53 1.28
CA GLN A 571 19.70 5.18 2.41
C GLN A 571 20.67 5.45 3.56
N GLY A 572 21.71 4.62 3.70
CA GLY A 572 22.76 4.78 4.70
C GLY A 572 22.31 4.37 6.11
N TYR A 573 21.14 3.75 6.23
CA TYR A 573 20.61 3.17 7.46
C TYR A 573 19.74 1.96 7.14
N THR A 574 19.60 1.05 8.11
CA THR A 574 18.67 -0.08 8.08
C THR A 574 18.19 -0.39 9.50
N GLY A 575 17.01 -0.97 9.65
CA GLY A 575 16.44 -1.22 10.97
C GLY A 575 15.38 -2.30 11.02
N GLU A 576 15.15 -2.77 12.24
CA GLU A 576 14.12 -3.75 12.59
C GLU A 576 13.34 -3.24 13.79
N SER A 577 12.02 -3.21 13.67
CA SER A 577 11.13 -2.62 14.67
C SER A 577 10.06 -3.59 15.14
N LYS A 578 9.96 -3.81 16.45
CA LYS A 578 8.92 -4.62 17.06
C LYS A 578 7.83 -3.75 17.67
N ASN A 579 6.58 -4.08 17.39
CA ASN A 579 5.43 -3.45 18.03
C ASN A 579 5.23 -3.97 19.45
N MET A 580 5.18 -3.03 20.39
CA MET A 580 5.07 -3.27 21.82
C MET A 580 3.63 -3.22 22.33
N GLN A 581 2.64 -3.02 21.45
CA GLN A 581 1.21 -3.10 21.75
C GLN A 581 0.78 -2.22 22.93
N ASN A 582 1.36 -1.02 23.04
CA ASN A 582 1.08 -0.06 24.11
C ASN A 582 1.42 -0.62 25.50
N SER A 583 2.53 -1.35 25.62
CA SER A 583 3.00 -1.94 26.87
C SER A 583 3.26 -0.89 27.95
N ASP A 584 2.99 -1.27 29.20
CA ASP A 584 3.26 -0.46 30.39
C ASP A 584 4.62 -0.81 31.00
N TRP A 585 5.58 0.09 30.80
CA TRP A 585 6.94 0.02 31.34
C TRP A 585 7.14 0.96 32.54
N SER A 586 6.07 1.52 33.12
CA SER A 586 6.20 2.53 34.19
C SER A 586 6.84 2.03 35.48
N GLY A 587 7.00 0.71 35.65
CA GLY A 587 7.73 0.10 36.77
C GLY A 587 9.24 -0.10 36.54
N THR A 588 9.77 0.29 35.38
CA THR A 588 11.17 0.11 34.98
C THR A 588 11.91 1.45 34.86
N ASN A 589 13.24 1.40 34.74
CA ASN A 589 14.06 2.61 34.65
C ASN A 589 15.18 2.55 33.60
N ALA A 590 15.34 1.42 32.92
CA ALA A 590 16.30 1.19 31.87
C ALA A 590 15.76 0.22 30.82
N VAL A 591 16.43 0.16 29.67
CA VAL A 591 16.38 -0.99 28.77
C VAL A 591 17.64 -1.81 28.96
N ARG A 592 17.51 -3.13 28.95
CA ARG A 592 18.60 -4.08 29.04
C ARG A 592 18.50 -5.11 27.92
N PHE A 593 19.64 -5.47 27.33
CA PHE A 593 19.74 -6.55 26.36
C PHE A 593 21.16 -7.10 26.33
N TRP A 594 21.30 -8.37 25.96
CA TRP A 594 22.58 -8.91 25.58
C TRP A 594 22.88 -8.59 24.11
N MET A 595 24.12 -8.25 23.80
CA MET A 595 24.55 -8.02 22.42
C MET A 595 25.95 -8.59 22.16
N LYS A 596 26.17 -9.08 20.94
CA LYS A 596 27.50 -9.25 20.34
C LYS A 596 27.68 -8.26 19.17
N PRO A 597 28.54 -7.24 19.32
CA PRO A 597 28.85 -6.30 18.24
C PRO A 597 29.73 -6.94 17.16
N ASP A 598 29.78 -6.30 15.99
CA ASP A 598 30.54 -6.75 14.82
C ASP A 598 31.88 -6.03 14.63
N GLY A 599 32.19 -5.03 15.45
CA GLY A 599 33.41 -4.23 15.36
C GLY A 599 33.42 -3.26 14.19
N SER A 600 32.26 -2.96 13.60
CA SER A 600 32.14 -2.10 12.41
C SER A 600 32.36 -0.61 12.68
N ASP A 601 32.23 -0.18 13.94
CA ASP A 601 32.11 1.23 14.33
C ASP A 601 30.99 1.98 13.57
N ASN A 602 30.03 1.27 12.98
CA ASN A 602 28.77 1.85 12.54
C ASN A 602 27.94 2.30 13.76
N LYS A 603 26.99 3.21 13.54
CA LYS A 603 26.17 3.78 14.61
C LYS A 603 24.96 2.88 14.86
N LEU A 604 24.97 2.12 15.95
CA LEU A 604 23.78 1.45 16.46
C LEU A 604 22.84 2.48 17.10
N VAL A 605 21.55 2.39 16.79
CA VAL A 605 20.49 3.19 17.38
C VAL A 605 19.47 2.25 18.00
N ILE A 606 19.29 2.34 19.31
CA ILE A 606 18.14 1.77 19.99
C ILE A 606 17.10 2.87 20.07
N GLN A 607 15.97 2.68 19.40
CA GLN A 607 14.87 3.63 19.39
C GLN A 607 13.64 3.04 20.10
N ILE A 608 12.94 3.88 20.88
CA ILE A 608 11.70 3.51 21.54
C ILE A 608 10.67 4.59 21.24
N ASN A 609 9.50 4.20 20.73
CA ASN A 609 8.38 5.12 20.60
C ASN A 609 7.52 5.08 21.87
N ILE A 610 7.45 6.18 22.59
CA ILE A 610 6.77 6.32 23.87
C ILE A 610 5.77 7.46 23.76
N ASN A 611 4.47 7.14 23.91
CA ASN A 611 3.37 8.09 23.81
C ASN A 611 3.45 8.96 22.53
N GLY A 612 3.81 8.34 21.40
CA GLY A 612 3.91 8.98 20.09
C GLY A 612 5.21 9.77 19.84
N THR A 613 6.14 9.82 20.79
CA THR A 613 7.47 10.45 20.60
C THR A 613 8.54 9.38 20.49
N SER A 614 9.38 9.45 19.47
CA SER A 614 10.53 8.55 19.32
C SER A 614 11.72 9.06 20.13
N PHE A 615 12.29 8.19 20.95
CA PHE A 615 13.49 8.45 21.73
C PHE A 615 14.61 7.50 21.31
N GLU A 616 15.85 8.00 21.21
CA GLU A 616 17.01 7.27 20.71
C GLU A 616 18.15 7.23 21.74
N ALA A 617 18.86 6.10 21.79
CA ALA A 617 20.13 5.92 22.47
C ALA A 617 21.13 5.20 21.54
N TYR A 618 22.44 5.39 21.78
CA TYR A 618 23.50 4.99 20.84
C TYR A 618 24.60 4.15 21.50
N PRO A 619 24.32 2.88 21.87
CA PRO A 619 25.35 1.97 22.35
C PRO A 619 26.42 1.71 21.27
N SER A 620 27.65 1.40 21.70
CA SER A 620 28.79 1.26 20.79
C SER A 620 28.81 -0.10 20.07
N LEU A 621 29.14 -0.09 18.77
CA LEU A 621 29.49 -1.30 18.00
C LEU A 621 31.01 -1.56 17.95
N HIS A 622 31.77 -0.93 18.85
CA HIS A 622 33.22 -1.11 18.89
C HIS A 622 33.59 -2.49 19.43
N GLY A 623 34.59 -3.14 18.79
CA GLY A 623 35.04 -4.47 19.17
C GLY A 623 34.03 -5.58 18.88
N THR A 624 34.33 -6.81 19.32
CA THR A 624 33.51 -8.01 19.05
C THR A 624 33.18 -8.82 20.31
N GLU A 625 33.47 -8.25 21.48
CA GLU A 625 33.18 -8.87 22.76
C GLU A 625 31.69 -8.76 23.08
N ALA A 626 31.07 -9.89 23.37
CA ALA A 626 29.66 -9.93 23.71
C ALA A 626 29.42 -9.63 25.19
N GLY A 627 28.29 -9.00 25.52
CA GLY A 627 27.95 -8.68 26.89
C GLY A 627 26.57 -8.09 27.07
N MET A 628 26.17 -7.90 28.33
CA MET A 628 24.96 -7.18 28.68
C MET A 628 25.18 -5.68 28.50
N ILE A 629 24.25 -5.05 27.80
CA ILE A 629 24.11 -3.60 27.66
C ILE A 629 22.90 -3.18 28.48
N GLU A 630 23.07 -2.12 29.27
CA GLU A 630 22.02 -1.50 30.07
C GLU A 630 22.02 -0.01 29.77
N ILE A 631 20.87 0.54 29.40
CA ILE A 631 20.70 1.94 29.01
C ILE A 631 19.59 2.54 29.86
N PRO A 632 19.92 3.38 30.85
CA PRO A 632 18.94 4.13 31.62
C PRO A 632 18.04 4.98 30.72
N PHE A 633 16.75 5.10 31.04
CA PHE A 633 15.84 5.96 30.25
C PHE A 633 16.26 7.44 30.23
N THR A 634 17.07 7.88 31.19
CA THR A 634 17.64 9.23 31.21
C THR A 634 18.64 9.51 30.08
N ASP A 635 19.21 8.46 29.49
CA ASP A 635 20.21 8.55 28.43
C ASP A 635 19.56 8.63 27.04
N PHE A 636 18.30 8.20 26.94
CA PHE A 636 17.50 8.39 25.75
C PHE A 636 17.15 9.87 25.54
N LYS A 637 17.19 10.32 24.29
CA LYS A 637 16.79 11.68 23.87
C LYS A 637 15.78 11.59 22.74
N PRO A 638 14.86 12.57 22.62
CA PRO A 638 14.00 12.65 21.45
C PRO A 638 14.83 12.52 20.17
N ALA A 639 14.32 11.77 19.21
CA ALA A 639 15.01 11.50 17.96
C ALA A 639 15.39 12.84 17.28
N PRO A 640 16.59 12.97 16.68
CA PRO A 640 17.07 14.27 16.19
C PRO A 640 16.18 14.93 15.14
N TRP A 641 15.39 14.14 14.42
CA TRP A 641 14.44 14.59 13.40
C TRP A 641 13.08 15.01 13.99
N ASP A 642 12.75 14.60 15.22
CA ASP A 642 11.51 14.96 15.91
C ASP A 642 11.62 16.33 16.62
N THR A 643 11.82 17.36 15.79
CA THR A 643 12.06 18.73 16.28
C THR A 643 10.87 19.31 17.06
N ALA A 644 9.65 18.82 16.82
CA ALA A 644 8.45 19.21 17.56
C ALA A 644 8.47 18.74 19.02
N ASN A 645 9.23 17.68 19.32
CA ASN A 645 9.31 17.05 20.63
C ASN A 645 10.72 17.13 21.25
N ALA A 646 11.60 18.01 20.74
CA ALA A 646 13.02 18.07 21.13
C ALA A 646 13.28 18.24 22.63
N ASP A 647 12.36 18.88 23.36
CA ASP A 647 12.47 19.12 24.80
C ASP A 647 11.82 18.03 25.68
N LYS A 648 11.20 17.00 25.09
CA LYS A 648 10.57 15.92 25.85
C LYS A 648 11.60 15.02 26.53
N VAL A 649 11.20 14.48 27.67
CA VAL A 649 11.95 13.45 28.40
C VAL A 649 11.03 12.27 28.67
N ILE A 650 11.62 11.08 28.85
CA ILE A 650 10.87 9.90 29.28
C ILE A 650 10.47 10.09 30.74
N THR A 651 9.17 9.97 31.01
CA THR A 651 8.61 9.99 32.37
C THR A 651 7.89 8.69 32.71
N ALA A 652 7.67 8.41 33.99
CA ALA A 652 6.91 7.26 34.46
C ALA A 652 5.49 7.25 33.88
N SER A 653 4.86 8.42 33.75
CA SER A 653 3.56 8.52 33.06
C SER A 653 3.65 8.21 31.57
N SER A 654 4.71 8.62 30.88
CA SER A 654 4.86 8.36 29.44
C SER A 654 5.09 6.87 29.14
N LEU A 655 5.80 6.16 30.02
CA LEU A 655 6.12 4.73 29.91
C LEU A 655 4.90 3.81 29.99
N LYS A 656 3.70 4.35 30.27
CA LYS A 656 2.44 3.57 30.19
C LYS A 656 1.97 3.33 28.76
N ASP A 657 2.62 3.94 27.77
CA ASP A 657 2.28 3.83 26.35
C ASP A 657 3.54 3.62 25.51
N VAL A 658 4.22 2.48 25.71
CA VAL A 658 5.34 2.05 24.87
C VAL A 658 4.80 1.36 23.63
N ARG A 659 5.05 1.95 22.46
CA ARG A 659 4.44 1.53 21.20
C ARG A 659 5.36 0.70 20.33
N MET A 660 6.63 1.06 20.27
CA MET A 660 7.62 0.40 19.41
C MET A 660 8.97 0.31 20.10
N PHE A 661 9.69 -0.78 19.83
CA PHE A 661 11.12 -0.92 20.12
C PHE A 661 11.84 -1.23 18.80
N SER A 662 12.91 -0.50 18.50
CA SER A 662 13.60 -0.63 17.21
C SER A 662 15.12 -0.69 17.38
N ILE A 663 15.75 -1.47 16.50
CA ILE A 663 17.18 -1.63 16.37
C ILE A 663 17.57 -1.13 14.98
N TYR A 664 18.26 0.00 14.89
CA TYR A 664 18.80 0.50 13.62
C TYR A 664 20.32 0.45 13.60
N VAL A 665 20.88 0.25 12.40
CA VAL A 665 22.29 0.46 12.11
C VAL A 665 22.39 1.56 11.07
N ASN A 666 23.04 2.66 11.44
CA ASN A 666 23.34 3.77 10.54
C ASN A 666 24.83 3.75 10.19
N LYS A 667 25.17 4.21 8.99
CA LYS A 667 26.56 4.35 8.58
C LYS A 667 27.31 5.26 9.56
N GLY A 668 28.41 4.76 10.13
CA GLY A 668 29.29 5.55 10.98
C GLY A 668 30.02 6.63 10.17
N GLU A 669 30.26 7.80 10.75
CA GLU A 669 30.94 8.92 10.07
C GLU A 669 32.35 8.53 9.56
N ASP A 670 33.05 7.69 10.33
CA ASP A 670 34.39 7.19 10.02
C ASP A 670 34.43 5.72 9.59
N SER A 671 33.28 5.04 9.48
CA SER A 671 33.22 3.64 9.09
C SER A 671 33.15 3.45 7.58
N SER A 672 33.97 2.53 7.07
CA SER A 672 33.89 2.04 5.68
C SER A 672 33.12 0.73 5.54
N VAL A 673 32.61 0.17 6.65
CA VAL A 673 31.90 -1.11 6.68
C VAL A 673 30.47 -0.92 6.19
N THR A 674 30.13 -1.57 5.08
CA THR A 674 28.80 -1.48 4.47
C THR A 674 27.95 -2.72 4.70
N ALA A 675 28.44 -3.73 5.41
CA ALA A 675 27.67 -4.90 5.81
C ALA A 675 28.27 -5.55 7.06
N GLY A 676 27.42 -6.14 7.89
CA GLY A 676 27.84 -6.75 9.15
C GLY A 676 26.78 -7.66 9.74
N THR A 677 27.10 -8.25 10.89
CA THR A 677 26.20 -9.15 11.62
C THR A 677 26.27 -8.87 13.11
N LEU A 678 25.14 -8.45 13.67
CA LEU A 678 24.95 -8.28 15.11
C LEU A 678 24.20 -9.49 15.68
N TYR A 679 24.40 -9.73 16.98
CA TYR A 679 23.55 -10.67 17.71
C TYR A 679 22.93 -9.99 18.92
N PHE A 680 21.66 -10.29 19.18
CA PHE A 680 20.92 -9.79 20.35
C PHE A 680 20.23 -10.94 21.07
N ASP A 681 20.08 -10.81 22.38
CA ASP A 681 19.30 -11.73 23.20
C ASP A 681 18.78 -11.04 24.46
N ASP A 682 17.77 -11.61 25.12
CA ASP A 682 17.20 -11.13 26.37
C ASP A 682 16.86 -9.62 26.38
N ILE A 683 16.08 -9.15 25.40
CA ILE A 683 15.71 -7.72 25.28
C ILE A 683 14.52 -7.42 26.18
N GLU A 684 14.70 -6.52 27.15
CA GLU A 684 13.69 -6.17 28.14
C GLU A 684 13.83 -4.75 28.68
N ALA A 685 12.72 -4.18 29.13
CA ALA A 685 12.73 -3.10 30.09
C ALA A 685 13.11 -3.65 31.47
N TYR A 686 13.95 -2.92 32.19
CA TYR A 686 14.60 -3.39 33.40
C TYR A 686 14.57 -2.33 34.50
N ASN A 687 14.52 -2.78 35.75
CA ASN A 687 14.65 -1.93 36.91
C ASN A 687 16.00 -2.22 37.60
N ASP A 688 16.95 -1.30 37.46
CA ASP A 688 18.30 -1.39 38.04
C ASP A 688 18.34 -1.10 39.56
N GLY A 689 17.19 -0.78 40.17
CA GLY A 689 17.06 -0.41 41.58
C GLY A 689 17.23 1.09 41.87
N SER A 690 17.47 1.93 40.86
CA SER A 690 17.54 3.39 40.97
C SER A 690 16.17 4.08 40.74
N THR A 691 15.97 5.28 41.29
CA THR A 691 14.72 6.06 41.15
C THR A 691 14.86 7.16 40.08
N SER A 692 15.48 6.85 38.95
CA SER A 692 16.03 7.84 38.02
C SER A 692 15.04 8.40 36.98
N VAL A 693 13.86 7.79 36.80
CA VAL A 693 12.86 8.29 35.83
C VAL A 693 12.01 9.39 36.47
N PRO A 694 11.94 10.59 35.86
CA PRO A 694 11.02 11.64 36.30
C PRO A 694 9.55 11.16 36.31
N GLU A 695 8.74 11.67 37.24
CA GLU A 695 7.28 11.42 37.26
C GLU A 695 6.56 11.98 36.02
#